data_AF-A0A965LZB3-F1
#
_entry.id   AF-A0A965LZB3-F1
#
_cell.length_a   1.000
_cell.length_b   1.000
_cell.length_c   1.000
_cell.angle_alpha   90.00
_cell.angle_beta   90.00
_cell.angle_gamma   90.00
#
_symmetry.space_group_name_H-M   'P 1'
#
loop_
_entity.id
_entity.type
_entity.pdbx_description
1 polymer ?
#
loop_
_entity_poly.entity_id
_entity_poly.type
_entity_poly.pdbx_seq_one_letter_code
_entity_poly.pdbx_strand_id
1 'polypeptide(L)'
;MAQANADVRSSTGHITLKAVRALTLQAGVDVATGGTGTLDILAANGSFTMASTATLATVNGDLRIIAGDDLLDQITLGSVTASGANVSIATTGSVLDSDTVTAQADDSTVDVLALGLRVDAGKGFGLLAGNSLELPVNAIETSVQNLSAVVRGSDGVNLLETDAIAIGNVASQSDATKSVVVQTVGRDGATATASEAAQSDVLTLATNGANGAIVLRTVSGSITLSEGTAANNLIPDAAVIANGSGNVLISAGGSTSDLTLLANADIRSTTGHITLKAGRTIGLQTQAEVASTGSGSLDIAASAGSLRMAADAGFTSVNGDIRLAAGNDVGDQIALGVVIAANANVSISTTGSVVDADAVSSGDDTTVDVRALGLRVDAGKGFGLLAGNSLNLAVNAIETTVDTLSVIVRGSDGVNVVETDALAIGNVASLVDSTQAVSVQTVGANATTSASGEATQSDVVTLGTNGANGSIVVRTVAGTLTLSEGSATSDLDSDAAVVANGAGNILLQAGGVGADLIAQANADVQSTTGHITLKAARAVDFQAGTDVLTAGAGSLDLLATGGSFTMAADASLGTVNGDIRIAGGSDVSHRVSVGVIRATNANVSITASGSVLDSDSVTAQADDATVDIEALGLRVDAGKGIGSLAGNSLNLNVNAIETKVAVLSAMVRGSDGMNIRESDGLRIDDVLSLVDADSNPATQFAASVYSVKPDAGTQVATDAAQSDLTTAASEAGGTNGTVVLRTASGDLVLEGGSSTGAGSSVTLSGSGGLRLEALAGAIRINSDITSASGHLTMLAGSGISVGSTTAAGVDIRSGGQGSALLDAGSGAVAFDGTASLDMGGNVQLRAGTSITLAALKGASVSLSAAG
;
A
#
# COMPACT_ATOMS: atom_id res chain seq x y z
N MET A 1 51.15 -5.61 -43.41
CA MET A 1 50.82 -7.04 -43.21
C MET A 1 52.05 -7.69 -42.60
N ALA A 2 51.94 -8.17 -41.37
CA ALA A 2 52.91 -9.10 -40.80
C ALA A 2 52.46 -10.52 -41.20
N GLN A 3 53.35 -11.31 -41.80
CA GLN A 3 53.06 -12.70 -42.15
C GLN A 3 52.98 -13.55 -40.88
N ALA A 4 52.35 -14.73 -40.95
CA ALA A 4 52.20 -15.61 -39.79
C ALA A 4 53.53 -15.82 -39.03
N ASN A 5 53.50 -15.65 -37.70
CA ASN A 5 54.66 -15.73 -36.79
C ASN A 5 55.78 -14.68 -37.04
N ALA A 6 55.50 -13.57 -37.73
CA ALA A 6 56.45 -12.46 -37.90
C ALA A 6 56.40 -11.48 -36.72
N ASP A 7 56.99 -11.90 -35.60
CA ASP A 7 56.92 -11.18 -34.33
C ASP A 7 57.74 -9.88 -34.31
N VAL A 8 57.26 -8.88 -33.57
CA VAL A 8 57.93 -7.60 -33.33
C VAL A 8 58.09 -7.42 -31.84
N ARG A 9 59.32 -7.56 -31.31
CA ARG A 9 59.56 -7.52 -29.87
C ARG A 9 60.58 -6.49 -29.46
N SER A 10 60.36 -5.90 -28.29
CA SER A 10 61.25 -4.98 -27.61
C SER A 10 61.29 -5.33 -26.12
N SER A 11 62.45 -5.22 -25.46
CA SER A 11 62.53 -5.49 -24.02
C SER A 11 61.98 -4.35 -23.17
N THR A 12 62.25 -3.10 -23.58
CA THR A 12 61.87 -1.87 -22.85
C THR A 12 61.55 -0.68 -23.75
N GLY A 13 61.85 -0.76 -25.05
CA GLY A 13 61.66 0.33 -26.01
C GLY A 13 60.24 0.39 -26.56
N HIS A 14 59.84 1.56 -27.03
CA HIS A 14 58.51 1.78 -27.64
C HIS A 14 58.44 1.16 -29.04
N ILE A 15 57.27 0.64 -29.42
CA ILE A 15 57.01 0.07 -30.75
C ILE A 15 55.91 0.88 -31.42
N THR A 16 56.13 1.25 -32.68
CA THR A 16 55.11 1.86 -33.53
C THR A 16 54.92 1.05 -34.79
N LEU A 17 53.69 0.61 -35.04
CA LEU A 17 53.29 0.01 -36.32
C LEU A 17 52.37 0.98 -37.04
N LYS A 18 52.85 1.54 -38.15
CA LYS A 18 52.12 2.55 -38.93
C LYS A 18 51.94 2.12 -40.38
N ALA A 19 50.69 2.06 -40.83
CA ALA A 19 50.29 1.83 -42.21
C ALA A 19 49.42 3.00 -42.73
N VAL A 20 49.51 3.29 -44.02
CA VAL A 20 48.67 4.31 -44.67
C VAL A 20 47.27 3.76 -44.97
N ARG A 21 47.15 2.51 -45.39
CA ARG A 21 45.86 1.82 -45.57
C ARG A 21 45.60 0.89 -44.37
N ALA A 22 45.31 -0.37 -44.63
CA ALA A 22 45.07 -1.38 -43.63
C ALA A 22 46.36 -1.94 -43.02
N LEU A 23 46.27 -2.36 -41.76
CA LEU A 23 47.28 -3.14 -41.08
C LEU A 23 46.68 -4.50 -40.70
N THR A 24 47.39 -5.58 -41.01
CA THR A 24 46.94 -6.95 -40.74
C THR A 24 48.03 -7.71 -40.02
N LEU A 25 47.68 -8.32 -38.87
CA LEU A 25 48.50 -9.27 -38.13
C LEU A 25 47.92 -10.67 -38.36
N GLN A 26 48.68 -11.54 -39.02
CA GLN A 26 48.26 -12.92 -39.25
C GLN A 26 48.39 -13.78 -37.99
N ALA A 27 47.91 -15.02 -38.06
CA ALA A 27 47.96 -15.98 -36.96
C ALA A 27 49.37 -16.10 -36.35
N GLY A 28 49.42 -16.12 -35.02
CA GLY A 28 50.65 -16.28 -34.23
C GLY A 28 51.61 -15.09 -34.25
N VAL A 29 51.25 -13.94 -34.83
CA VAL A 29 52.08 -12.73 -34.76
C VAL A 29 52.01 -12.13 -33.35
N ASP A 30 53.17 -11.96 -32.71
CA ASP A 30 53.30 -11.31 -31.40
C ASP A 30 54.02 -9.95 -31.52
N VAL A 31 53.33 -8.88 -31.12
CA VAL A 31 53.90 -7.53 -31.02
C VAL A 31 53.97 -7.12 -29.55
N ALA A 32 55.16 -7.28 -28.94
CA ALA A 32 55.31 -7.12 -27.49
C ALA A 32 56.42 -6.15 -27.09
N THR A 33 56.17 -5.36 -26.06
CA THR A 33 57.21 -4.61 -25.34
C THR A 33 57.10 -4.74 -23.82
N GLY A 34 58.24 -4.77 -23.13
CA GLY A 34 58.31 -4.88 -21.67
C GLY A 34 58.57 -3.55 -20.96
N GLY A 35 58.61 -3.60 -19.62
CA GLY A 35 58.91 -2.43 -18.79
C GLY A 35 57.92 -1.28 -19.01
N THR A 36 58.43 -0.08 -19.29
CA THR A 36 57.66 1.13 -19.61
C THR A 36 57.49 1.35 -21.12
N GLY A 37 57.85 0.36 -21.95
CA GLY A 37 57.66 0.43 -23.39
C GLY A 37 56.17 0.53 -23.72
N THR A 38 55.83 1.36 -24.70
CA THR A 38 54.44 1.61 -25.14
C THR A 38 54.24 1.08 -26.56
N LEU A 39 53.00 0.75 -26.93
CA LEU A 39 52.63 0.37 -28.29
C LEU A 39 51.76 1.45 -28.94
N ASP A 40 52.10 1.84 -30.17
CA ASP A 40 51.29 2.76 -30.98
C ASP A 40 50.99 2.15 -32.36
N ILE A 41 49.74 1.76 -32.58
CA ILE A 41 49.26 1.08 -33.78
C ILE A 41 48.38 2.05 -34.58
N LEU A 42 48.75 2.30 -35.83
CA LEU A 42 48.12 3.33 -36.66
C LEU A 42 47.83 2.79 -38.07
N ALA A 43 46.57 2.67 -38.45
CA ALA A 43 46.11 2.33 -39.80
C ALA A 43 45.26 3.48 -40.37
N ALA A 44 45.90 4.44 -41.05
CA ALA A 44 45.31 5.78 -41.24
C ALA A 44 44.05 5.84 -42.11
N ASN A 45 43.94 4.98 -43.14
CA ASN A 45 42.86 5.02 -44.14
C ASN A 45 42.37 3.60 -44.44
N GLY A 46 42.25 2.78 -43.41
CA GLY A 46 41.86 1.38 -43.57
C GLY A 46 41.73 0.66 -42.23
N SER A 47 41.14 -0.53 -42.31
CA SER A 47 40.93 -1.39 -41.14
C SER A 47 42.23 -1.89 -40.50
N PHE A 48 42.19 -2.14 -39.21
CA PHE A 48 43.19 -2.95 -38.50
C PHE A 48 42.60 -4.32 -38.19
N THR A 49 43.26 -5.39 -38.62
CA THR A 49 42.76 -6.76 -38.45
C THR A 49 43.81 -7.65 -37.82
N MET A 50 43.47 -8.24 -36.69
CA MET A 50 44.21 -9.31 -36.06
C MET A 50 43.52 -10.64 -36.35
N ALA A 51 44.30 -11.69 -36.55
CA ALA A 51 43.80 -13.05 -36.35
C ALA A 51 43.66 -13.30 -34.85
N SER A 52 42.78 -14.22 -34.42
CA SER A 52 42.54 -14.49 -33.00
C SER A 52 43.76 -14.89 -32.19
N THR A 53 44.72 -15.56 -32.82
CA THR A 53 45.99 -15.93 -32.19
C THR A 53 47.09 -14.88 -32.29
N ALA A 54 46.83 -13.72 -32.92
CA ALA A 54 47.76 -12.60 -32.92
C ALA A 54 47.64 -11.84 -31.59
N THR A 55 48.77 -11.31 -31.12
CA THR A 55 48.85 -10.65 -29.81
C THR A 55 49.51 -9.27 -29.89
N LEU A 56 48.97 -8.32 -29.14
CA LEU A 56 49.63 -7.07 -28.80
C LEU A 56 49.87 -7.04 -27.29
N ALA A 57 51.10 -6.79 -26.84
CA ALA A 57 51.41 -6.86 -25.42
C ALA A 57 52.29 -5.70 -24.92
N THR A 58 51.89 -5.10 -23.80
CA THR A 58 52.70 -4.21 -22.98
C THR A 58 52.63 -4.63 -21.51
N VAL A 59 53.60 -4.17 -20.70
CA VAL A 59 53.58 -4.37 -19.24
C VAL A 59 53.03 -3.11 -18.55
N ASN A 60 53.86 -2.07 -18.36
CA ASN A 60 53.47 -0.84 -17.66
C ASN A 60 53.34 0.38 -18.60
N GLY A 61 53.51 0.19 -19.91
CA GLY A 61 53.30 1.26 -20.90
C GLY A 61 51.94 1.13 -21.56
N ASP A 62 51.30 2.26 -21.83
CA ASP A 62 49.99 2.27 -22.49
C ASP A 62 50.09 1.73 -23.92
N LEU A 63 48.94 1.25 -24.41
CA LEU A 63 48.75 0.73 -25.74
C LEU A 63 47.67 1.54 -26.44
N ARG A 64 47.97 2.03 -27.65
CA ARG A 64 47.02 2.79 -28.46
C ARG A 64 46.85 2.17 -29.84
N ILE A 65 45.59 2.02 -30.26
CA ILE A 65 45.18 1.56 -31.59
C ILE A 65 44.27 2.61 -32.21
N ILE A 66 44.64 3.12 -33.39
CA ILE A 66 43.81 4.01 -34.20
C ILE A 66 43.72 3.43 -35.62
N ALA A 67 42.50 3.23 -36.12
CA ALA A 67 42.28 2.77 -37.49
C ALA A 67 41.12 3.52 -38.17
N GLY A 68 41.24 3.66 -39.49
CA GLY A 68 40.14 4.08 -40.36
C GLY A 68 39.97 5.59 -40.58
N ASP A 69 39.36 5.92 -41.72
CA ASP A 69 38.86 7.25 -42.07
C ASP A 69 37.40 7.24 -42.57
N ASP A 70 36.80 6.05 -42.75
CA ASP A 70 35.39 5.83 -43.14
C ASP A 70 34.67 4.90 -42.15
N LEU A 71 33.34 4.95 -42.09
CA LEU A 71 32.46 4.11 -41.27
C LEU A 71 32.55 2.61 -41.61
N LEU A 72 33.14 2.25 -42.75
CA LEU A 72 33.40 0.87 -43.16
C LEU A 72 34.72 0.30 -42.59
N ASP A 73 35.58 1.16 -42.06
CA ASP A 73 36.87 0.73 -41.52
C ASP A 73 36.72 0.18 -40.11
N GLN A 74 37.02 -1.11 -39.95
CA GLN A 74 36.87 -1.81 -38.67
C GLN A 74 38.21 -1.97 -37.94
N ILE A 75 38.12 -2.17 -36.63
CA ILE A 75 39.18 -2.80 -35.84
C ILE A 75 38.70 -4.21 -35.49
N THR A 76 39.43 -5.24 -35.89
CA THR A 76 39.16 -6.63 -35.52
C THR A 76 40.28 -7.10 -34.60
N LEU A 77 39.94 -7.44 -33.36
CA LEU A 77 40.85 -7.76 -32.26
C LEU A 77 41.16 -9.26 -32.22
N GLY A 78 42.42 -9.59 -31.93
CA GLY A 78 42.78 -10.85 -31.29
C GLY A 78 43.07 -10.53 -29.82
N SER A 79 44.17 -11.02 -29.26
CA SER A 79 44.50 -10.68 -27.86
C SER A 79 45.30 -9.38 -27.72
N VAL A 80 44.81 -8.45 -26.90
CA VAL A 80 45.43 -7.18 -26.54
C VAL A 80 45.66 -7.14 -25.03
N THR A 81 46.91 -7.07 -24.60
CA THR A 81 47.29 -7.10 -23.18
C THR A 81 48.13 -5.89 -22.80
N ALA A 82 47.70 -5.17 -21.76
CA ALA A 82 48.45 -4.11 -21.09
C ALA A 82 48.37 -4.32 -19.56
N SER A 83 49.06 -5.34 -19.05
CA SER A 83 48.86 -5.89 -17.70
C SER A 83 48.92 -4.90 -16.53
N GLY A 84 49.64 -3.79 -16.68
CA GLY A 84 49.77 -2.71 -15.69
C GLY A 84 49.52 -1.32 -16.28
N ALA A 85 48.82 -1.22 -17.41
CA ALA A 85 48.59 0.05 -18.12
C ALA A 85 47.25 0.07 -18.85
N ASN A 86 46.96 1.14 -19.58
CA ASN A 86 45.69 1.31 -20.28
C ASN A 86 45.78 0.96 -21.77
N VAL A 87 44.64 0.57 -22.32
CA VAL A 87 44.42 0.37 -23.75
C VAL A 87 43.45 1.45 -24.24
N SER A 88 43.77 2.08 -25.37
CA SER A 88 42.81 2.93 -26.11
C SER A 88 42.62 2.41 -27.52
N ILE A 89 41.36 2.27 -27.91
CA ILE A 89 40.95 1.82 -29.24
C ILE A 89 40.08 2.92 -29.86
N ALA A 90 40.47 3.41 -31.02
CA ALA A 90 39.71 4.41 -31.76
C ALA A 90 39.53 4.00 -33.22
N THR A 91 38.28 3.99 -33.69
CA THR A 91 37.96 3.70 -35.09
C THR A 91 36.75 4.48 -35.59
N THR A 92 36.73 4.79 -36.87
CA THR A 92 35.57 5.38 -37.55
C THR A 92 34.44 4.37 -37.76
N GLY A 93 34.71 3.07 -37.79
CA GLY A 93 33.70 2.01 -37.88
C GLY A 93 33.43 1.32 -36.53
N SER A 94 33.40 -0.02 -36.55
CA SER A 94 33.18 -0.86 -35.36
C SER A 94 34.46 -1.54 -34.89
N VAL A 95 34.51 -1.82 -33.60
CA VAL A 95 35.48 -2.75 -32.99
C VAL A 95 34.81 -4.10 -32.87
N LEU A 96 35.49 -5.14 -33.37
CA LEU A 96 34.98 -6.50 -33.52
C LEU A 96 35.96 -7.47 -32.86
N ASP A 97 35.43 -8.55 -32.31
CA ASP A 97 36.22 -9.73 -31.95
C ASP A 97 36.45 -10.59 -33.23
N SER A 98 37.66 -11.18 -33.33
CA SER A 98 38.09 -12.06 -34.40
C SER A 98 37.81 -13.54 -34.15
N ASP A 99 37.46 -13.92 -32.93
CA ASP A 99 37.17 -15.28 -32.58
C ASP A 99 35.86 -15.77 -33.23
N THR A 100 35.82 -17.07 -33.46
CA THR A 100 34.70 -17.70 -34.15
C THR A 100 33.67 -18.20 -33.15
N VAL A 101 32.51 -17.55 -33.14
CA VAL A 101 31.37 -17.96 -32.34
C VAL A 101 30.72 -19.23 -32.91
N THR A 102 30.74 -20.36 -32.18
CA THR A 102 30.33 -21.68 -32.71
C THR A 102 28.98 -22.22 -32.20
N ALA A 103 28.33 -21.60 -31.22
CA ALA A 103 26.98 -22.00 -30.77
C ALA A 103 26.32 -21.06 -29.73
N GLN A 104 27.12 -20.35 -28.92
CA GLN A 104 26.66 -19.29 -28.01
C GLN A 104 26.70 -17.94 -28.73
N ALA A 105 26.22 -16.84 -28.14
CA ALA A 105 26.36 -15.51 -28.74
C ALA A 105 27.77 -14.91 -28.56
N ASP A 106 28.59 -15.54 -27.71
CA ASP A 106 29.90 -15.05 -27.27
C ASP A 106 30.85 -16.26 -27.12
N ASP A 107 32.17 -16.01 -27.10
CA ASP A 107 33.14 -16.99 -26.63
C ASP A 107 33.67 -16.66 -25.23
N SER A 108 34.88 -17.08 -24.89
CA SER A 108 35.47 -16.92 -23.55
C SER A 108 36.92 -16.46 -23.58
N THR A 109 37.46 -16.18 -24.77
CA THR A 109 38.83 -15.74 -24.95
C THR A 109 38.88 -14.24 -24.72
N VAL A 110 39.64 -13.81 -23.71
CA VAL A 110 39.77 -12.37 -23.40
C VAL A 110 40.48 -11.64 -24.54
N ASP A 111 39.74 -10.76 -25.20
CA ASP A 111 40.26 -9.84 -26.21
C ASP A 111 41.13 -8.76 -25.60
N VAL A 112 40.71 -8.17 -24.48
CA VAL A 112 41.41 -7.05 -23.86
C VAL A 112 41.63 -7.27 -22.36
N LEU A 113 42.90 -7.37 -21.97
CA LEU A 113 43.35 -7.37 -20.58
C LEU A 113 44.10 -6.06 -20.29
N ALA A 114 43.57 -5.19 -19.42
CA ALA A 114 44.19 -3.89 -19.12
C ALA A 114 43.77 -3.35 -17.74
N LEU A 115 44.44 -2.31 -17.26
CA LEU A 115 43.91 -1.56 -16.10
C LEU A 115 42.71 -0.70 -16.48
N GLY A 116 42.75 -0.09 -17.65
CA GLY A 116 41.66 0.71 -18.17
C GLY A 116 41.53 0.56 -19.68
N LEU A 117 40.30 0.50 -20.17
CA LEU A 117 39.98 0.44 -21.59
C LEU A 117 39.18 1.67 -22.00
N ARG A 118 39.75 2.48 -22.89
CA ARG A 118 39.05 3.56 -23.58
C ARG A 118 38.66 3.10 -24.99
N VAL A 119 37.40 3.32 -25.35
CA VAL A 119 36.88 3.07 -26.71
C VAL A 119 36.23 4.33 -27.28
N ASP A 120 36.56 4.66 -28.53
CA ASP A 120 35.85 5.64 -29.35
C ASP A 120 35.58 5.01 -30.73
N ALA A 121 34.35 4.52 -30.93
CA ALA A 121 33.96 3.82 -32.15
C ALA A 121 32.86 4.58 -32.88
N GLY A 122 32.95 4.66 -34.21
CA GLY A 122 31.95 5.36 -34.99
C GLY A 122 30.65 4.59 -35.19
N LYS A 123 30.65 3.25 -35.05
CA LYS A 123 29.47 2.39 -35.26
C LYS A 123 29.11 1.49 -34.09
N GLY A 124 30.03 0.66 -33.62
CA GLY A 124 29.79 -0.32 -32.56
C GLY A 124 31.07 -0.76 -31.82
N PHE A 125 30.91 -1.26 -30.61
CA PHE A 125 31.95 -1.95 -29.84
C PHE A 125 31.40 -3.31 -29.43
N GLY A 126 31.84 -4.35 -30.13
CA GLY A 126 31.13 -5.62 -30.19
C GLY A 126 29.92 -5.57 -31.13
N LEU A 127 29.27 -6.71 -31.30
CA LEU A 127 28.14 -6.93 -32.20
C LEU A 127 26.90 -7.36 -31.41
N LEU A 128 25.82 -6.58 -31.52
CA LEU A 128 24.49 -6.90 -31.02
C LEU A 128 23.58 -7.42 -32.14
N ALA A 129 22.39 -7.91 -31.78
CA ALA A 129 21.39 -8.31 -32.77
C ALA A 129 20.92 -7.08 -33.58
N GLY A 130 20.80 -7.25 -34.90
CA GLY A 130 20.38 -6.15 -35.80
C GLY A 130 21.49 -5.14 -36.12
N ASN A 131 22.75 -5.47 -35.87
CA ASN A 131 23.90 -4.65 -36.25
C ASN A 131 23.96 -4.37 -37.76
N SER A 132 24.59 -3.26 -38.13
CA SER A 132 24.69 -2.77 -39.52
C SER A 132 25.54 -3.65 -40.45
N LEU A 133 26.30 -4.60 -39.91
CA LEU A 133 27.13 -5.52 -40.70
C LEU A 133 26.41 -6.84 -41.03
N GLU A 134 25.22 -7.06 -40.47
CA GLU A 134 24.45 -8.31 -40.58
C GLU A 134 25.25 -9.55 -40.13
N LEU A 135 26.21 -9.35 -39.22
CA LEU A 135 27.00 -10.42 -38.64
C LEU A 135 26.32 -11.02 -37.40
N PRO A 136 26.65 -12.27 -37.01
CA PRO A 136 26.20 -12.83 -35.74
C PRO A 136 26.58 -11.94 -34.56
N VAL A 137 25.81 -12.05 -33.48
CA VAL A 137 26.14 -11.44 -32.19
C VAL A 137 27.51 -11.96 -31.75
N ASN A 138 28.34 -11.06 -31.24
CA ASN A 138 29.61 -11.37 -30.62
C ASN A 138 30.00 -10.24 -29.67
N ALA A 139 30.24 -10.51 -28.40
CA ALA A 139 30.72 -9.48 -27.48
C ALA A 139 32.20 -9.16 -27.73
N ILE A 140 32.72 -8.15 -27.02
CA ILE A 140 34.15 -8.04 -26.77
C ILE A 140 34.39 -8.55 -25.36
N GLU A 141 35.25 -9.55 -25.22
CA GLU A 141 35.59 -10.17 -23.94
C GLU A 141 36.72 -9.38 -23.26
N THR A 142 36.49 -8.91 -22.04
CA THR A 142 37.46 -8.08 -21.33
C THR A 142 37.85 -8.64 -19.96
N SER A 143 39.02 -8.21 -19.50
CA SER A 143 39.45 -8.25 -18.10
C SER A 143 40.04 -6.88 -17.77
N VAL A 144 39.18 -5.92 -17.43
CA VAL A 144 39.57 -4.52 -17.20
C VAL A 144 38.98 -3.93 -15.94
N GLN A 145 39.77 -3.11 -15.22
CA GLN A 145 39.28 -2.48 -13.99
C GLN A 145 38.37 -1.28 -14.28
N ASN A 146 38.70 -0.48 -15.28
CA ASN A 146 37.92 0.71 -15.66
C ASN A 146 37.59 0.70 -17.16
N LEU A 147 36.35 1.05 -17.49
CA LEU A 147 35.91 1.19 -18.87
C LEU A 147 35.29 2.57 -19.12
N SER A 148 35.62 3.11 -20.28
CA SER A 148 34.84 4.14 -20.94
C SER A 148 34.69 3.80 -22.42
N ALA A 149 33.47 3.95 -22.94
CA ALA A 149 33.17 3.67 -24.34
C ALA A 149 32.21 4.70 -24.91
N VAL A 150 32.61 5.36 -25.99
CA VAL A 150 31.75 6.25 -26.78
C VAL A 150 31.53 5.61 -28.13
N VAL A 151 30.28 5.26 -28.43
CA VAL A 151 29.86 4.68 -29.71
C VAL A 151 28.93 5.66 -30.41
N ARG A 152 29.24 6.02 -31.66
CA ARG A 152 28.52 7.08 -32.38
C ARG A 152 27.49 6.55 -33.39
N GLY A 153 27.16 5.26 -33.38
CA GLY A 153 26.25 4.66 -34.35
C GLY A 153 25.27 3.66 -33.76
N SER A 154 24.58 2.97 -34.66
CA SER A 154 23.43 2.10 -34.38
C SER A 154 23.77 0.75 -33.77
N ASP A 155 25.03 0.33 -33.82
CA ASP A 155 25.38 -1.07 -33.51
C ASP A 155 25.60 -1.29 -32.00
N GLY A 156 25.79 -0.20 -31.26
CA GLY A 156 25.79 -0.20 -29.80
C GLY A 156 27.06 -0.76 -29.16
N VAL A 157 26.91 -1.20 -27.91
CA VAL A 157 27.97 -1.74 -27.06
C VAL A 157 27.56 -3.15 -26.62
N ASN A 158 28.36 -4.17 -26.91
CA ASN A 158 28.23 -5.52 -26.37
C ASN A 158 29.54 -5.93 -25.69
N LEU A 159 29.52 -6.00 -24.37
CA LEU A 159 30.69 -6.30 -23.56
C LEU A 159 30.43 -7.49 -22.63
N LEU A 160 31.40 -8.40 -22.58
CA LEU A 160 31.47 -9.47 -21.60
C LEU A 160 32.77 -9.38 -20.80
N GLU A 161 32.66 -8.85 -19.59
CA GLU A 161 33.77 -8.74 -18.66
C GLU A 161 33.95 -10.04 -17.86
N THR A 162 35.19 -10.48 -17.67
CA THR A 162 35.50 -11.72 -16.92
C THR A 162 35.30 -11.53 -15.41
N ASP A 163 35.73 -10.38 -14.89
CA ASP A 163 35.79 -10.09 -13.47
C ASP A 163 35.07 -8.76 -13.10
N ALA A 164 35.57 -8.01 -12.14
CA ALA A 164 34.89 -6.81 -11.65
C ALA A 164 35.27 -5.60 -12.50
N ILE A 165 34.29 -4.79 -12.88
CA ILE A 165 34.49 -3.61 -13.73
C ILE A 165 33.86 -2.37 -13.12
N ALA A 166 34.59 -1.26 -13.24
CA ALA A 166 34.08 0.06 -12.96
C ALA A 166 33.83 0.83 -14.27
N ILE A 167 32.68 1.47 -14.38
CA ILE A 167 32.41 2.47 -15.42
C ILE A 167 32.76 3.84 -14.84
N GLY A 168 33.61 4.58 -15.55
CA GLY A 168 34.08 5.88 -15.11
C GLY A 168 35.32 6.34 -15.86
N ASN A 169 36.12 7.19 -15.22
CA ASN A 169 37.33 7.73 -15.83
C ASN A 169 38.36 6.63 -16.15
N VAL A 170 38.77 6.56 -17.41
CA VAL A 170 39.98 5.83 -17.80
C VAL A 170 41.14 6.83 -17.81
N ALA A 171 42.02 6.75 -16.80
CA ALA A 171 43.15 7.66 -16.63
C ALA A 171 44.49 6.93 -16.76
N SER A 172 45.40 7.43 -17.59
CA SER A 172 46.73 6.86 -17.79
C SER A 172 47.58 7.01 -16.54
N GLN A 173 48.38 5.98 -16.24
CA GLN A 173 49.37 6.05 -15.16
C GLN A 173 50.49 7.04 -15.45
N SER A 174 50.73 7.37 -16.72
CA SER A 174 51.77 8.32 -17.13
C SER A 174 51.29 9.78 -17.03
N ASP A 175 50.00 10.03 -17.28
CA ASP A 175 49.36 11.34 -17.15
C ASP A 175 47.86 11.14 -16.87
N ALA A 176 47.43 11.44 -15.65
CA ALA A 176 46.03 11.26 -15.23
C ALA A 176 45.04 12.17 -15.98
N THR A 177 45.50 13.17 -16.73
CA THR A 177 44.65 14.02 -17.58
C THR A 177 44.36 13.41 -18.96
N LYS A 178 44.95 12.25 -19.25
CA LYS A 178 44.85 11.49 -20.49
C LYS A 178 44.33 10.09 -20.20
N SER A 179 43.70 9.44 -21.17
CA SER A 179 43.36 8.02 -21.02
C SER A 179 44.51 7.08 -21.36
N VAL A 180 45.34 7.48 -22.32
CA VAL A 180 46.59 6.79 -22.68
C VAL A 180 47.66 7.80 -23.06
N VAL A 181 48.92 7.46 -22.82
CA VAL A 181 50.11 8.17 -23.28
C VAL A 181 51.11 7.16 -23.85
N VAL A 182 51.39 7.29 -25.14
CA VAL A 182 52.31 6.42 -25.88
C VAL A 182 53.44 7.24 -26.50
N GLN A 183 54.52 6.57 -26.89
CA GLN A 183 55.59 7.17 -27.68
C GLN A 183 55.55 6.61 -29.11
N THR A 184 55.35 7.49 -30.08
CA THR A 184 55.43 7.20 -31.51
C THR A 184 56.89 7.27 -31.95
N VAL A 185 57.43 6.16 -32.47
CA VAL A 185 58.80 6.08 -33.01
C VAL A 185 58.84 6.62 -34.44
N GLY A 186 59.63 7.66 -34.66
CA GLY A 186 59.85 8.32 -35.93
C GLY A 186 60.77 7.53 -36.87
N ARG A 187 60.85 7.97 -38.13
CA ARG A 187 61.71 7.35 -39.16
C ARG A 187 63.20 7.45 -38.84
N ASP A 188 63.58 8.42 -38.02
CA ASP A 188 64.93 8.66 -37.51
C ASP A 188 65.19 7.96 -36.16
N GLY A 189 64.20 7.21 -35.65
CA GLY A 189 64.25 6.55 -34.35
C GLY A 189 63.95 7.48 -33.16
N ALA A 190 63.70 8.77 -33.38
CA ALA A 190 63.29 9.68 -32.32
C ALA A 190 61.85 9.39 -31.89
N THR A 191 61.55 9.52 -30.61
CA THR A 191 60.19 9.33 -30.08
C THR A 191 59.45 10.65 -29.98
N ALA A 192 58.17 10.66 -30.36
CA ALA A 192 57.25 11.75 -30.11
C ALA A 192 56.11 11.23 -29.22
N THR A 193 55.74 12.00 -28.19
CA THR A 193 54.63 11.64 -27.33
C THR A 193 53.31 11.85 -28.05
N ALA A 194 52.41 10.88 -27.91
CA ALA A 194 51.05 10.93 -28.39
C ALA A 194 50.11 10.43 -27.29
N SER A 195 48.91 10.97 -27.21
CA SER A 195 47.99 10.71 -26.11
C SER A 195 46.55 10.89 -26.54
N GLU A 196 45.63 10.20 -25.88
CA GLU A 196 44.20 10.45 -26.01
C GLU A 196 43.69 11.24 -24.81
N ALA A 197 42.72 12.13 -25.05
CA ALA A 197 42.06 12.85 -23.97
C ALA A 197 41.45 11.87 -22.96
N ALA A 198 41.36 12.26 -21.68
CA ALA A 198 40.60 11.51 -20.71
C ALA A 198 39.16 11.30 -21.23
N GLN A 199 38.60 10.13 -20.95
CA GLN A 199 37.24 9.76 -21.30
C GLN A 199 36.62 9.02 -20.11
N SER A 200 35.33 9.22 -19.92
CA SER A 200 34.51 8.55 -18.92
C SER A 200 33.25 7.99 -19.56
N ASP A 201 32.54 7.18 -18.79
CA ASP A 201 31.16 6.76 -19.08
C ASP A 201 31.04 5.82 -20.29
N VAL A 202 29.87 5.18 -20.41
CA VAL A 202 29.50 4.36 -21.56
C VAL A 202 28.30 5.01 -22.26
N LEU A 203 28.51 5.45 -23.48
CA LEU A 203 27.57 6.29 -24.21
C LEU A 203 27.36 5.81 -25.63
N THR A 204 26.10 5.79 -26.07
CA THR A 204 25.74 5.73 -27.49
C THR A 204 25.18 7.08 -27.97
N LEU A 205 25.62 7.50 -29.16
CA LEU A 205 25.26 8.76 -29.81
C LEU A 205 24.70 8.50 -31.21
N ALA A 206 23.76 9.31 -31.65
CA ALA A 206 23.14 9.20 -32.98
C ALA A 206 23.89 9.97 -34.09
N THR A 207 25.21 10.14 -34.00
CA THR A 207 25.97 10.94 -34.98
C THR A 207 26.13 10.21 -36.32
N ASN A 208 26.25 8.88 -36.31
CA ASN A 208 26.50 8.01 -37.46
C ASN A 208 25.39 6.95 -37.63
N GLY A 209 24.19 7.19 -37.11
CA GLY A 209 23.06 6.26 -37.16
C GLY A 209 22.02 6.57 -36.07
N ALA A 210 21.09 5.64 -35.84
CA ALA A 210 20.30 5.64 -34.61
C ALA A 210 21.22 5.38 -33.39
N ASN A 211 20.74 5.64 -32.18
CA ASN A 211 21.46 5.25 -30.97
C ASN A 211 21.42 3.73 -30.81
N GLY A 212 22.58 3.11 -30.57
CA GLY A 212 22.67 1.69 -30.28
C GLY A 212 22.27 1.34 -28.84
N ALA A 213 21.96 0.06 -28.62
CA ALA A 213 21.76 -0.50 -27.29
C ALA A 213 23.10 -0.69 -26.54
N ILE A 214 23.03 -0.83 -25.23
CA ILE A 214 24.19 -1.08 -24.37
C ILE A 214 23.94 -2.37 -23.60
N VAL A 215 24.81 -3.36 -23.78
CA VAL A 215 24.86 -4.59 -23.01
C VAL A 215 26.21 -4.66 -22.32
N LEU A 216 26.20 -4.56 -20.99
CA LEU A 216 27.38 -4.66 -20.12
C LEU A 216 27.16 -5.81 -19.15
N ARG A 217 27.98 -6.85 -19.24
CA ARG A 217 27.84 -8.03 -18.37
C ARG A 217 29.18 -8.41 -17.78
N THR A 218 29.16 -8.89 -16.54
CA THR A 218 30.29 -9.62 -15.97
C THR A 218 29.95 -11.11 -15.86
N VAL A 219 30.92 -11.98 -16.08
CA VAL A 219 30.81 -13.42 -15.79
C VAL A 219 30.86 -13.64 -14.28
N SER A 220 31.80 -12.98 -13.61
CA SER A 220 31.99 -12.96 -12.16
C SER A 220 32.39 -11.55 -11.74
N GLY A 221 32.35 -11.22 -10.44
CA GLY A 221 32.73 -9.87 -10.01
C GLY A 221 31.63 -8.83 -10.19
N SER A 222 31.77 -7.72 -9.47
CA SER A 222 30.75 -6.68 -9.33
C SER A 222 30.91 -5.61 -10.41
N ILE A 223 29.80 -4.93 -10.74
CA ILE A 223 29.82 -3.74 -11.61
C ILE A 223 29.65 -2.51 -10.73
N THR A 224 30.55 -1.54 -10.84
CA THR A 224 30.43 -0.24 -10.18
C THR A 224 30.27 0.86 -11.22
N LEU A 225 29.21 1.65 -11.15
CA LEU A 225 29.02 2.83 -11.99
C LEU A 225 29.41 4.07 -11.19
N SER A 226 30.29 4.89 -11.75
CA SER A 226 30.76 6.13 -11.15
C SER A 226 30.53 7.29 -12.11
N GLU A 227 30.22 8.46 -11.56
CA GLU A 227 30.09 9.67 -12.37
C GLU A 227 31.43 10.03 -13.03
N GLY A 228 31.37 10.25 -14.33
CA GLY A 228 32.50 10.70 -15.13
C GLY A 228 32.96 12.11 -14.77
N THR A 229 34.23 12.26 -14.42
CA THR A 229 34.84 13.58 -14.15
C THR A 229 35.82 14.02 -15.23
N ALA A 230 35.84 13.34 -16.38
CA ALA A 230 36.65 13.73 -17.52
C ALA A 230 36.23 15.14 -18.01
N ALA A 231 37.20 15.97 -18.39
CA ALA A 231 36.93 17.36 -18.79
C ALA A 231 36.03 17.51 -20.04
N ASN A 232 35.84 16.42 -20.77
CA ASN A 232 34.96 16.28 -21.92
C ASN A 232 33.72 15.44 -21.62
N ASN A 233 33.32 15.30 -20.34
CA ASN A 233 32.07 14.65 -19.98
C ASN A 233 30.94 15.28 -20.82
N LEU A 234 30.41 14.48 -21.73
CA LEU A 234 29.46 14.92 -22.75
C LEU A 234 28.09 15.19 -22.13
N ILE A 235 27.78 14.48 -21.05
CA ILE A 235 26.48 14.53 -20.37
C ILE A 235 26.76 14.38 -18.86
N PRO A 236 26.74 15.49 -18.10
CA PRO A 236 26.91 15.44 -16.65
C PRO A 236 25.90 14.51 -15.96
N ASP A 237 26.32 13.95 -14.82
CA ASP A 237 25.50 13.10 -13.95
C ASP A 237 24.97 11.87 -14.70
N ALA A 238 25.85 11.15 -15.38
CA ALA A 238 25.53 9.92 -16.08
C ALA A 238 26.73 9.00 -16.30
N ALA A 239 26.61 7.76 -15.82
CA ALA A 239 27.59 6.72 -16.10
C ALA A 239 27.26 5.93 -17.38
N VAL A 240 25.97 5.73 -17.69
CA VAL A 240 25.52 4.95 -18.85
C VAL A 240 24.37 5.64 -19.57
N ILE A 241 24.49 5.84 -20.88
CA ILE A 241 23.43 6.47 -21.69
C ILE A 241 23.24 5.72 -23.00
N ALA A 242 22.05 5.14 -23.18
CA ALA A 242 21.55 4.62 -24.44
C ALA A 242 20.42 5.52 -24.95
N ASN A 243 20.77 6.67 -25.55
CA ASN A 243 19.80 7.68 -26.00
C ASN A 243 18.74 7.09 -26.97
N GLY A 244 17.64 7.81 -27.21
CA GLY A 244 16.62 7.40 -28.19
C GLY A 244 16.04 6.02 -27.85
N SER A 245 16.04 5.09 -28.80
CA SER A 245 15.46 3.75 -28.63
C SER A 245 16.45 2.68 -28.15
N GLY A 246 17.65 3.05 -27.71
CA GLY A 246 18.66 2.09 -27.26
C GLY A 246 18.23 1.40 -25.96
N ASN A 247 18.18 0.07 -25.97
CA ASN A 247 17.95 -0.72 -24.74
C ASN A 247 19.23 -0.76 -23.89
N VAL A 248 19.08 -0.93 -22.58
CA VAL A 248 20.20 -1.11 -21.65
C VAL A 248 20.06 -2.43 -20.90
N LEU A 249 21.09 -3.27 -20.92
CA LEU A 249 21.27 -4.38 -19.99
C LEU A 249 22.57 -4.17 -19.21
N ILE A 250 22.48 -4.12 -17.88
CA ILE A 250 23.64 -4.22 -17.01
C ILE A 250 23.45 -5.43 -16.09
N SER A 251 24.35 -6.41 -16.18
CA SER A 251 24.23 -7.67 -15.44
C SER A 251 25.52 -8.07 -14.75
N ALA A 252 25.56 -7.97 -13.42
CA ALA A 252 26.64 -8.50 -12.60
C ALA A 252 26.41 -9.99 -12.32
N GLY A 253 27.07 -10.88 -13.10
CA GLY A 253 26.63 -12.28 -13.27
C GLY A 253 27.02 -13.28 -12.16
N GLY A 254 28.01 -12.99 -11.32
CA GLY A 254 28.42 -13.89 -10.24
C GLY A 254 27.40 -13.92 -9.09
N SER A 255 27.22 -15.05 -8.39
CA SER A 255 26.21 -15.19 -7.32
C SER A 255 26.41 -14.27 -6.11
N THR A 256 27.63 -13.75 -5.92
CA THR A 256 27.97 -12.78 -4.87
C THR A 256 28.22 -11.38 -5.42
N SER A 257 28.05 -11.19 -6.72
CA SER A 257 28.33 -9.95 -7.43
C SER A 257 27.24 -8.92 -7.19
N ASP A 258 27.68 -7.70 -6.93
CA ASP A 258 26.81 -6.55 -6.77
C ASP A 258 26.81 -5.68 -8.02
N LEU A 259 25.74 -4.91 -8.19
CA LEU A 259 25.70 -3.76 -9.07
C LEU A 259 25.53 -2.52 -8.19
N THR A 260 26.51 -1.62 -8.20
CA THR A 260 26.49 -0.39 -7.39
C THR A 260 26.54 0.83 -8.29
N LEU A 261 25.55 1.71 -8.18
CA LEU A 261 25.57 3.06 -8.74
C LEU A 261 26.04 4.00 -7.63
N LEU A 262 27.19 4.63 -7.83
CA LEU A 262 27.68 5.68 -6.92
C LEU A 262 26.88 6.97 -7.12
N ALA A 263 27.17 7.98 -6.30
CA ALA A 263 26.43 9.24 -6.34
C ALA A 263 26.43 9.88 -7.74
N ASN A 264 25.24 10.26 -8.22
CA ASN A 264 24.97 10.85 -9.55
C ASN A 264 25.36 9.94 -10.75
N ALA A 265 25.61 8.64 -10.52
CA ALA A 265 26.01 7.72 -11.58
C ALA A 265 24.80 7.17 -12.35
N ASP A 266 24.15 8.01 -13.14
CA ASP A 266 22.86 7.68 -13.72
C ASP A 266 22.94 6.71 -14.90
N ILE A 267 21.84 5.99 -15.11
CA ILE A 267 21.57 5.17 -16.29
C ILE A 267 20.37 5.75 -17.02
N ARG A 268 20.54 6.18 -18.27
CA ARG A 268 19.47 6.83 -19.03
C ARG A 268 19.20 6.20 -20.39
N SER A 269 17.92 6.11 -20.73
CA SER A 269 17.39 5.82 -22.06
C SER A 269 16.19 6.74 -22.33
N THR A 270 15.88 7.01 -23.60
CA THR A 270 14.70 7.82 -23.93
C THR A 270 13.45 6.96 -24.06
N THR A 271 13.46 5.94 -24.93
CA THR A 271 12.32 5.04 -25.17
C THR A 271 12.70 3.57 -25.11
N GLY A 272 14.00 3.24 -24.99
CA GLY A 272 14.47 1.87 -24.84
C GLY A 272 14.29 1.37 -23.41
N HIS A 273 14.17 0.05 -23.26
CA HIS A 273 13.97 -0.62 -21.97
C HIS A 273 15.28 -0.76 -21.21
N ILE A 274 15.21 -0.70 -19.89
CA ILE A 274 16.38 -0.84 -19.01
C ILE A 274 16.21 -2.10 -18.16
N THR A 275 17.21 -2.97 -18.17
CA THR A 275 17.27 -4.16 -17.31
C THR A 275 18.53 -4.14 -16.48
N LEU A 276 18.39 -4.18 -15.15
CA LEU A 276 19.50 -4.27 -14.21
C LEU A 276 19.43 -5.59 -13.46
N LYS A 277 20.52 -6.34 -13.46
CA LYS A 277 20.63 -7.64 -12.78
C LYS A 277 21.88 -7.70 -11.93
N ALA A 278 21.74 -8.18 -10.71
CA ALA A 278 22.86 -8.56 -9.87
C ALA A 278 22.63 -9.94 -9.24
N GLY A 279 23.70 -10.72 -9.09
CA GLY A 279 23.62 -11.99 -8.38
C GLY A 279 23.30 -11.82 -6.90
N ARG A 280 23.79 -10.75 -6.25
CA ARG A 280 23.50 -10.45 -4.84
C ARG A 280 22.74 -9.13 -4.66
N THR A 281 23.41 -7.98 -4.64
CA THR A 281 22.77 -6.70 -4.27
C THR A 281 22.81 -5.70 -5.42
N ILE A 282 21.72 -4.96 -5.59
CA ILE A 282 21.71 -3.71 -6.37
C ILE A 282 21.69 -2.55 -5.36
N GLY A 283 22.63 -1.63 -5.48
CA GLY A 283 22.75 -0.45 -4.61
C GLY A 283 22.76 0.84 -5.42
N LEU A 284 21.88 1.78 -5.09
CA LEU A 284 21.88 3.14 -5.62
C LEU A 284 22.25 4.10 -4.50
N GLN A 285 23.35 4.83 -4.68
CA GLN A 285 23.75 5.90 -3.76
C GLN A 285 23.03 7.21 -4.08
N THR A 286 23.30 8.24 -3.29
CA THR A 286 22.57 9.51 -3.32
C THR A 286 22.50 10.11 -4.72
N GLN A 287 21.31 10.55 -5.14
CA GLN A 287 21.02 11.13 -6.45
C GLN A 287 21.35 10.24 -7.66
N ALA A 288 21.57 8.94 -7.49
CA ALA A 288 21.69 8.03 -8.63
C ALA A 288 20.30 7.74 -9.21
N GLU A 289 20.11 7.98 -10.50
CA GLU A 289 18.85 7.76 -11.21
C GLU A 289 18.97 6.69 -12.32
N VAL A 290 17.95 5.84 -12.43
CA VAL A 290 17.76 4.95 -13.56
C VAL A 290 16.48 5.34 -14.27
N ALA A 291 16.60 5.90 -15.47
CA ALA A 291 15.47 6.56 -16.15
C ALA A 291 15.25 6.10 -17.60
N SER A 292 13.99 5.78 -17.92
CA SER A 292 13.48 5.67 -19.28
C SER A 292 12.29 6.63 -19.47
N THR A 293 12.55 7.80 -20.07
CA THR A 293 11.60 8.92 -20.05
C THR A 293 10.46 8.84 -21.07
N GLY A 294 10.29 7.71 -21.75
CA GLY A 294 9.37 7.52 -22.88
C GLY A 294 8.46 6.31 -22.67
N SER A 295 8.49 5.37 -23.61
CA SER A 295 7.72 4.11 -23.53
C SER A 295 8.50 2.93 -22.91
N GLY A 296 9.78 3.11 -22.62
CA GLY A 296 10.60 2.03 -22.08
C GLY A 296 10.23 1.73 -20.63
N SER A 297 10.25 0.44 -20.29
CA SER A 297 10.00 -0.14 -18.97
C SER A 297 11.31 -0.50 -18.26
N LEU A 298 11.25 -0.68 -16.95
CA LEU A 298 12.39 -0.94 -16.08
C LEU A 298 12.22 -2.31 -15.42
N ASP A 299 13.22 -3.17 -15.56
CA ASP A 299 13.24 -4.52 -14.99
C ASP A 299 14.48 -4.72 -14.12
N ILE A 300 14.29 -4.69 -12.80
CA ILE A 300 15.36 -4.62 -11.80
C ILE A 300 15.32 -5.88 -10.93
N ALA A 301 16.41 -6.64 -10.91
CA ALA A 301 16.47 -7.91 -10.18
C ALA A 301 17.79 -8.11 -9.40
N ALA A 302 17.69 -8.17 -8.07
CA ALA A 302 18.75 -8.58 -7.15
C ALA A 302 18.49 -10.02 -6.65
N SER A 303 19.22 -11.01 -7.17
CA SER A 303 18.75 -12.42 -7.10
C SER A 303 18.85 -13.06 -5.72
N ALA A 304 19.91 -12.76 -4.96
CA ALA A 304 20.20 -13.40 -3.67
C ALA A 304 20.44 -12.39 -2.54
N GLY A 305 20.07 -11.13 -2.76
CA GLY A 305 20.31 -10.06 -1.82
C GLY A 305 19.32 -8.93 -1.99
N SER A 306 19.56 -7.84 -1.26
CA SER A 306 18.67 -6.69 -1.20
C SER A 306 18.79 -5.77 -2.44
N LEU A 307 17.74 -4.97 -2.67
CA LEU A 307 17.82 -3.72 -3.42
C LEU A 307 17.90 -2.57 -2.40
N ARG A 308 18.92 -1.73 -2.48
CA ARG A 308 19.12 -0.62 -1.55
C ARG A 308 19.23 0.69 -2.30
N MET A 309 18.31 1.61 -2.04
CA MET A 309 18.36 2.98 -2.55
C MET A 309 18.71 3.92 -1.40
N ALA A 310 19.44 4.99 -1.71
CA ALA A 310 19.40 6.18 -0.88
C ALA A 310 18.04 6.87 -1.05
N ALA A 311 17.61 7.62 -0.04
CA ALA A 311 16.38 8.42 -0.04
C ALA A 311 16.13 9.20 -1.35
N ASP A 312 17.16 9.87 -1.87
CA ASP A 312 17.09 10.71 -3.08
C ASP A 312 17.54 10.00 -4.37
N ALA A 313 17.75 8.68 -4.33
CA ALA A 313 18.01 7.86 -5.52
C ALA A 313 16.69 7.41 -6.13
N GLY A 314 16.67 7.08 -7.43
CA GLY A 314 15.39 6.75 -8.06
C GLY A 314 15.36 5.89 -9.30
N PHE A 315 14.17 5.34 -9.54
CA PHE A 315 13.76 4.66 -10.77
C PHE A 315 12.63 5.44 -11.43
N THR A 316 12.82 5.87 -12.67
CA THR A 316 11.85 6.71 -13.39
C THR A 316 11.45 6.11 -14.73
N SER A 317 10.15 5.96 -14.94
CA SER A 317 9.51 5.69 -16.23
C SER A 317 8.31 6.62 -16.43
N VAL A 318 7.94 6.85 -17.70
CA VAL A 318 6.72 7.61 -18.00
C VAL A 318 5.57 6.68 -18.36
N ASN A 319 5.70 5.91 -19.45
CA ASN A 319 4.61 5.04 -19.92
C ASN A 319 4.91 3.53 -19.81
N GLY A 320 6.12 3.16 -19.36
CA GLY A 320 6.49 1.76 -19.17
C GLY A 320 6.35 1.36 -17.70
N ASP A 321 5.91 0.13 -17.44
CA ASP A 321 5.85 -0.38 -16.06
C ASP A 321 7.26 -0.50 -15.44
N ILE A 322 7.33 -0.46 -14.11
CA ILE A 322 8.56 -0.71 -13.34
C ILE A 322 8.37 -2.00 -12.54
N ARG A 323 9.33 -2.91 -12.61
CA ARG A 323 9.37 -4.14 -11.80
C ARG A 323 10.65 -4.19 -10.99
N LEU A 324 10.50 -4.24 -9.66
CA LEU A 324 11.58 -4.38 -8.69
C LEU A 324 11.46 -5.75 -8.00
N ALA A 325 12.49 -6.57 -8.12
CA ALA A 325 12.56 -7.88 -7.49
C ALA A 325 13.86 -8.03 -6.68
N ALA A 326 13.77 -8.43 -5.41
CA ALA A 326 14.96 -8.63 -4.58
C ALA A 326 14.85 -9.79 -3.60
N GLY A 327 15.93 -10.55 -3.50
CA GLY A 327 16.21 -11.47 -2.40
C GLY A 327 15.73 -12.90 -2.63
N ASN A 328 16.34 -13.81 -1.88
CA ASN A 328 15.93 -15.21 -1.80
C ASN A 328 15.80 -15.72 -0.35
N ASP A 329 16.02 -14.83 0.63
CA ASP A 329 15.89 -15.09 2.06
C ASP A 329 15.07 -13.99 2.74
N VAL A 330 14.37 -14.34 3.82
CA VAL A 330 13.51 -13.41 4.57
C VAL A 330 14.24 -12.24 5.23
N GLY A 331 15.58 -12.26 5.29
CA GLY A 331 16.41 -11.13 5.71
C GLY A 331 16.69 -10.10 4.61
N ASP A 332 16.43 -10.43 3.35
CA ASP A 332 16.63 -9.52 2.22
C ASP A 332 15.52 -8.47 2.17
N GLN A 333 15.88 -7.25 1.76
CA GLN A 333 14.96 -6.11 1.77
C GLN A 333 14.98 -5.37 0.45
N ILE A 334 13.93 -4.59 0.22
CA ILE A 334 13.94 -3.49 -0.75
C ILE A 334 13.85 -2.21 0.09
N ALA A 335 14.92 -1.41 0.12
CA ALA A 335 14.88 -0.07 0.68
C ALA A 335 14.62 0.93 -0.45
N LEU A 336 13.47 1.60 -0.40
CA LEU A 336 12.98 2.53 -1.42
C LEU A 336 13.53 3.92 -1.19
N GLY A 337 14.03 4.55 -2.25
CA GLY A 337 14.05 6.01 -2.37
C GLY A 337 12.84 6.38 -3.21
N VAL A 338 13.05 6.98 -4.37
CA VAL A 338 11.96 7.44 -5.25
C VAL A 338 11.72 6.49 -6.44
N VAL A 339 10.48 6.05 -6.63
CA VAL A 339 10.04 5.22 -7.76
C VAL A 339 8.86 5.87 -8.46
N ILE A 340 9.05 6.29 -9.71
CA ILE A 340 8.03 7.03 -10.48
C ILE A 340 7.73 6.30 -11.78
N ALA A 341 6.49 5.85 -11.94
CA ALA A 341 5.91 5.34 -13.18
C ALA A 341 4.70 6.20 -13.57
N ALA A 342 4.94 7.41 -14.09
CA ALA A 342 3.94 8.49 -14.09
C ALA A 342 2.57 8.14 -14.73
N ASN A 343 2.56 7.29 -15.76
CA ASN A 343 1.36 6.83 -16.45
C ASN A 343 1.29 5.29 -16.53
N ALA A 344 1.94 4.59 -15.60
CA ALA A 344 2.11 3.14 -15.64
C ALA A 344 2.12 2.54 -14.23
N ASN A 345 2.29 1.23 -14.11
CA ASN A 345 2.22 0.52 -12.84
C ASN A 345 3.62 0.18 -12.30
N VAL A 346 3.70 0.01 -10.98
CA VAL A 346 4.88 -0.46 -10.27
C VAL A 346 4.57 -1.81 -9.61
N SER A 347 5.48 -2.77 -9.75
CA SER A 347 5.44 -4.03 -9.00
C SER A 347 6.71 -4.20 -8.18
N ILE A 348 6.54 -4.48 -6.90
CA ILE A 348 7.61 -4.71 -5.94
C ILE A 348 7.47 -6.12 -5.38
N SER A 349 8.51 -6.93 -5.50
CA SER A 349 8.55 -8.28 -4.94
C SER A 349 9.82 -8.52 -4.14
N THR A 350 9.67 -8.96 -2.90
CA THR A 350 10.80 -9.33 -2.08
C THR A 350 10.49 -10.44 -1.09
N THR A 351 11.50 -11.23 -0.75
CA THR A 351 11.39 -12.31 0.23
C THR A 351 11.41 -11.82 1.68
N GLY A 352 11.83 -10.59 1.97
CA GLY A 352 11.71 -9.96 3.29
C GLY A 352 10.80 -8.73 3.27
N SER A 353 11.28 -7.60 3.79
CA SER A 353 10.48 -6.37 3.94
C SER A 353 10.82 -5.33 2.88
N VAL A 354 9.80 -4.59 2.45
CA VAL A 354 9.97 -3.32 1.74
C VAL A 354 9.95 -2.21 2.79
N VAL A 355 10.98 -1.37 2.80
CA VAL A 355 11.17 -0.30 3.77
C VAL A 355 11.44 1.00 3.03
N ASP A 356 11.02 2.11 3.61
CA ASP A 356 11.42 3.43 3.18
C ASP A 356 12.87 3.70 3.64
N ALA A 357 13.69 4.26 2.75
CA ALA A 357 15.09 4.62 2.99
C ALA A 357 15.27 5.99 3.62
N ASP A 358 14.23 6.82 3.70
CA ASP A 358 14.25 8.09 4.39
C ASP A 358 14.52 7.91 5.90
N ALA A 359 15.37 8.80 6.41
CA ALA A 359 15.85 8.68 7.77
C ALA A 359 14.86 9.33 8.75
N VAL A 360 14.01 8.52 9.36
CA VAL A 360 13.12 9.01 10.41
C VAL A 360 13.76 8.95 11.81
N SER A 361 13.80 10.10 12.49
CA SER A 361 14.24 10.19 13.89
C SER A 361 13.08 10.13 14.89
N SER A 362 11.84 10.40 14.44
CA SER A 362 10.58 10.16 15.15
C SER A 362 9.38 10.36 14.22
N GLY A 363 8.53 9.33 14.06
CA GLY A 363 7.33 9.38 13.19
C GLY A 363 7.63 9.03 11.72
N ASP A 364 6.63 9.18 10.85
CA ASP A 364 6.77 9.16 9.38
C ASP A 364 7.44 10.45 8.88
N ASP A 365 8.09 10.39 7.72
CA ASP A 365 8.32 11.56 6.90
C ASP A 365 7.13 11.85 5.96
N THR A 366 7.37 12.51 4.83
CA THR A 366 6.33 12.96 3.89
C THR A 366 6.79 12.86 2.43
N THR A 367 7.97 12.29 2.20
CA THR A 367 8.58 12.20 0.87
C THR A 367 7.96 11.01 0.16
N VAL A 368 7.37 11.23 -1.01
CA VAL A 368 6.69 10.15 -1.74
C VAL A 368 7.72 9.17 -2.29
N ASP A 369 7.67 7.94 -1.78
CA ASP A 369 8.47 6.81 -2.26
C ASP A 369 7.99 6.30 -3.61
N VAL A 370 6.67 6.17 -3.79
CA VAL A 370 6.10 5.55 -4.99
C VAL A 370 5.02 6.40 -5.62
N ARG A 371 5.20 6.78 -6.88
CA ARG A 371 4.19 7.43 -7.71
C ARG A 371 3.88 6.62 -8.96
N ALA A 372 2.65 6.14 -9.10
CA ALA A 372 2.23 5.26 -10.19
C ALA A 372 0.72 5.34 -10.42
N LEU A 373 0.19 4.69 -11.46
CA LEU A 373 -1.26 4.45 -11.55
C LEU A 373 -1.67 3.32 -10.59
N GLY A 374 -0.94 2.20 -10.61
CA GLY A 374 -1.17 1.08 -9.71
C GLY A 374 0.12 0.60 -9.06
N LEU A 375 0.03 0.21 -7.79
CA LEU A 375 1.12 -0.39 -7.02
C LEU A 375 0.75 -1.80 -6.56
N ARG A 376 1.49 -2.78 -7.08
CA ARG A 376 1.44 -4.17 -6.66
C ARG A 376 2.62 -4.50 -5.75
N VAL A 377 2.36 -5.13 -4.60
CA VAL A 377 3.40 -5.58 -3.68
C VAL A 377 3.20 -7.05 -3.30
N ASP A 378 4.26 -7.87 -3.39
CA ASP A 378 4.38 -9.19 -2.74
C ASP A 378 5.65 -9.20 -1.88
N ALA A 379 5.47 -9.03 -0.57
CA ALA A 379 6.55 -8.94 0.40
C ALA A 379 6.50 -10.12 1.38
N GLY A 380 7.67 -10.67 1.70
CA GLY A 380 7.76 -11.81 2.61
C GLY A 380 7.54 -11.48 4.09
N LYS A 381 7.77 -10.23 4.52
CA LYS A 381 7.72 -9.83 5.94
C LYS A 381 6.86 -8.60 6.22
N GLY A 382 7.02 -7.51 5.46
CA GLY A 382 6.26 -6.27 5.62
C GLY A 382 6.39 -5.31 4.44
N PHE A 383 5.45 -4.36 4.37
CA PHE A 383 5.46 -3.23 3.45
C PHE A 383 5.26 -1.95 4.27
N GLY A 384 6.35 -1.21 4.49
CA GLY A 384 6.43 -0.22 5.56
C GLY A 384 6.66 -0.89 6.92
N LEU A 385 7.00 -0.07 7.91
CA LEU A 385 7.37 -0.48 9.26
C LEU A 385 6.33 0.00 10.28
N LEU A 386 5.75 -0.97 10.99
CA LEU A 386 4.87 -0.74 12.15
C LEU A 386 5.63 -0.92 13.48
N ALA A 387 4.98 -0.59 14.60
CA ALA A 387 5.56 -0.82 15.92
C ALA A 387 5.75 -2.33 16.17
N GLY A 388 6.91 -2.71 16.69
CA GLY A 388 7.23 -4.12 16.96
C GLY A 388 7.67 -4.93 15.73
N ASN A 389 8.03 -4.26 14.63
CA ASN A 389 8.59 -4.90 13.44
C ASN A 389 9.85 -5.74 13.74
N SER A 390 10.10 -6.74 12.88
CA SER A 390 11.20 -7.70 13.02
C SER A 390 12.60 -7.10 12.89
N LEU A 391 12.71 -5.91 12.29
CA LEU A 391 13.97 -5.20 12.08
C LEU A 391 14.38 -4.35 13.30
N ASN A 392 13.51 -4.18 14.29
CA ASN A 392 13.69 -3.28 15.44
C ASN A 392 14.02 -1.83 15.03
N LEU A 393 13.46 -1.40 13.91
CA LEU A 393 13.57 -0.03 13.42
C LEU A 393 12.38 0.81 13.88
N ALA A 394 12.50 2.13 13.77
CA ALA A 394 11.38 3.04 14.03
C ALA A 394 10.22 2.76 13.07
N VAL A 395 9.02 3.17 13.49
CA VAL A 395 7.85 3.20 12.61
C VAL A 395 8.15 4.15 11.46
N ASN A 396 7.93 3.67 10.23
CA ASN A 396 8.00 4.47 9.01
C ASN A 396 7.06 3.84 7.97
N ALA A 397 6.14 4.61 7.42
CA ALA A 397 5.25 4.16 6.37
C ALA A 397 6.00 4.04 5.03
N ILE A 398 5.28 3.57 4.02
CA ILE A 398 5.64 3.87 2.63
C ILE A 398 4.66 4.95 2.17
N GLU A 399 5.21 6.07 1.71
CA GLU A 399 4.45 7.19 1.19
C GLU A 399 4.16 6.98 -0.29
N THR A 400 2.88 7.02 -0.67
CA THR A 400 2.45 6.73 -2.04
C THR A 400 1.66 7.89 -2.66
N THR A 401 1.71 7.96 -3.99
CA THR A 401 0.76 8.66 -4.86
C THR A 401 0.31 7.70 -5.95
N VAL A 402 -0.68 6.85 -5.65
CA VAL A 402 -1.19 5.81 -6.55
C VAL A 402 -2.72 5.77 -6.60
N ASP A 403 -3.29 5.45 -7.76
CA ASP A 403 -4.74 5.32 -7.91
C ASP A 403 -5.23 4.01 -7.28
N THR A 404 -4.50 2.90 -7.50
CA THR A 404 -4.86 1.56 -7.00
C THR A 404 -3.71 0.88 -6.26
N LEU A 405 -4.01 0.29 -5.10
CA LEU A 405 -3.08 -0.47 -4.27
C LEU A 405 -3.52 -1.94 -4.14
N SER A 406 -2.56 -2.85 -4.28
CA SER A 406 -2.66 -4.25 -3.85
C SER A 406 -1.38 -4.69 -3.15
N VAL A 407 -1.52 -5.31 -1.98
CA VAL A 407 -0.41 -5.72 -1.13
C VAL A 407 -0.66 -7.10 -0.55
N ILE A 408 0.29 -8.02 -0.75
CA ILE A 408 0.36 -9.28 -0.01
C ILE A 408 1.62 -9.26 0.83
N VAL A 409 1.44 -9.40 2.14
CA VAL A 409 2.53 -9.54 3.11
C VAL A 409 2.45 -10.91 3.77
N ARG A 410 3.55 -11.65 3.78
CA ARG A 410 3.60 -13.05 4.28
C ARG A 410 4.11 -13.19 5.71
N GLY A 411 4.38 -12.11 6.43
CA GLY A 411 4.99 -12.14 7.76
C GLY A 411 4.47 -11.10 8.73
N SER A 412 5.25 -10.90 9.80
CA SER A 412 4.83 -10.22 11.04
C SER A 412 4.86 -8.70 10.99
N ASP A 413 5.52 -8.10 10.01
CA ASP A 413 5.82 -6.67 10.05
C ASP A 413 4.64 -5.83 9.51
N GLY A 414 3.71 -6.47 8.80
CA GLY A 414 2.44 -5.89 8.40
C GLY A 414 2.54 -4.90 7.25
N VAL A 415 1.54 -4.03 7.15
CA VAL A 415 1.40 -3.02 6.11
C VAL A 415 1.22 -1.65 6.76
N ASN A 416 2.06 -0.67 6.39
CA ASN A 416 1.94 0.72 6.80
C ASN A 416 2.06 1.63 5.58
N VAL A 417 0.96 2.24 5.16
CA VAL A 417 0.90 3.06 3.94
C VAL A 417 0.26 4.40 4.24
N VAL A 418 0.88 5.45 3.71
CA VAL A 418 0.33 6.81 3.69
C VAL A 418 0.20 7.26 2.25
N GLU A 419 -1.04 7.28 1.75
CA GLU A 419 -1.36 7.77 0.42
C GLU A 419 -1.64 9.28 0.48
N THR A 420 -0.99 10.02 -0.39
CA THR A 420 -1.10 11.48 -0.47
C THR A 420 -2.49 11.96 -0.91
N ASP A 421 -3.18 11.22 -1.78
CA ASP A 421 -4.49 11.58 -2.32
C ASP A 421 -5.51 10.42 -2.26
N ALA A 422 -6.40 10.31 -3.24
CA ALA A 422 -7.48 9.32 -3.19
C ALA A 422 -6.94 7.94 -3.54
N LEU A 423 -7.32 6.92 -2.76
CA LEU A 423 -6.84 5.57 -2.97
C LEU A 423 -7.98 4.60 -3.23
N ALA A 424 -7.81 3.72 -4.20
CA ALA A 424 -8.57 2.48 -4.31
C ALA A 424 -7.73 1.28 -3.85
N ILE A 425 -8.27 0.45 -2.96
CA ILE A 425 -7.79 -0.92 -2.77
C ILE A 425 -8.56 -1.81 -3.74
N GLY A 426 -7.84 -2.60 -4.54
CA GLY A 426 -8.45 -3.47 -5.56
C GLY A 426 -7.45 -3.96 -6.62
N ASN A 427 -7.97 -4.34 -7.78
CA ASN A 427 -7.18 -4.91 -8.87
C ASN A 427 -6.14 -3.94 -9.46
N VAL A 428 -4.87 -4.24 -9.29
CA VAL A 428 -3.81 -3.61 -10.07
C VAL A 428 -3.69 -4.35 -11.40
N ALA A 429 -4.07 -3.68 -12.50
CA ALA A 429 -4.05 -4.22 -13.85
C ALA A 429 -3.23 -3.31 -14.79
N SER A 430 -2.39 -3.89 -15.63
CA SER A 430 -1.56 -3.18 -16.60
C SER A 430 -2.45 -2.60 -17.70
N LEU A 431 -2.15 -1.36 -18.09
CA LEU A 431 -2.79 -0.71 -19.24
C LEU A 431 -2.45 -1.39 -20.58
N VAL A 432 -1.38 -2.20 -20.61
CA VAL A 432 -0.92 -2.92 -21.80
C VAL A 432 -1.57 -4.28 -21.92
N ASP A 433 -1.72 -5.00 -20.80
CA ASP A 433 -2.33 -6.33 -20.72
C ASP A 433 -3.14 -6.46 -19.43
N SER A 434 -4.48 -6.47 -19.54
CA SER A 434 -5.39 -6.52 -18.39
C SER A 434 -5.35 -7.85 -17.62
N THR A 435 -4.67 -8.88 -18.13
CA THR A 435 -4.46 -10.15 -17.41
C THR A 435 -3.24 -10.11 -16.49
N GLN A 436 -2.43 -9.05 -16.59
CA GLN A 436 -1.21 -8.83 -15.85
C GLN A 436 -1.36 -7.56 -15.00
N ALA A 437 -0.72 -7.49 -13.84
CA ALA A 437 -0.61 -6.26 -13.05
C ALA A 437 0.42 -5.29 -13.64
N VAL A 438 1.54 -5.85 -14.11
CA VAL A 438 2.61 -5.13 -14.80
C VAL A 438 3.13 -5.96 -15.97
N SER A 439 3.62 -5.28 -17.01
CA SER A 439 4.30 -5.86 -18.16
C SER A 439 5.54 -5.05 -18.50
N VAL A 440 6.71 -5.63 -18.24
CA VAL A 440 8.03 -5.06 -18.55
C VAL A 440 8.69 -5.82 -19.69
N GLN A 441 9.66 -5.18 -20.34
CA GLN A 441 10.47 -5.82 -21.37
C GLN A 441 11.86 -6.08 -20.81
N THR A 442 12.18 -7.36 -20.57
CA THR A 442 13.51 -7.78 -20.15
C THR A 442 14.46 -7.74 -21.35
N VAL A 443 15.55 -6.98 -21.24
CA VAL A 443 16.61 -6.90 -22.24
C VAL A 443 17.53 -8.13 -22.09
N GLY A 444 17.72 -8.86 -23.19
CA GLY A 444 18.60 -10.02 -23.27
C GLY A 444 20.07 -9.65 -23.58
N ALA A 445 20.96 -10.64 -23.50
CA ALA A 445 22.40 -10.47 -23.77
C ALA A 445 22.73 -9.99 -25.20
N ASN A 446 21.78 -10.09 -26.13
CA ASN A 446 21.91 -9.60 -27.50
C ASN A 446 21.11 -8.30 -27.77
N ALA A 447 20.67 -7.61 -26.71
CA ALA A 447 19.81 -6.43 -26.71
C ALA A 447 18.37 -6.59 -27.23
N THR A 448 17.96 -7.81 -27.62
CA THR A 448 16.54 -8.09 -27.90
C THR A 448 15.73 -8.11 -26.61
N THR A 449 14.42 -7.90 -26.71
CA THR A 449 13.54 -7.87 -25.54
C THR A 449 12.55 -9.03 -25.52
N SER A 450 12.24 -9.50 -24.33
CA SER A 450 11.16 -10.44 -24.06
C SER A 450 10.22 -9.86 -23.02
N ALA A 451 8.91 -9.98 -23.24
CA ALA A 451 7.92 -9.56 -22.26
C ALA A 451 8.02 -10.42 -20.99
N SER A 452 7.91 -9.78 -19.84
CA SER A 452 7.85 -10.37 -18.52
C SER A 452 6.82 -9.59 -17.72
N GLY A 453 5.92 -10.27 -17.03
CA GLY A 453 4.91 -9.58 -16.25
C GLY A 453 4.50 -10.36 -15.03
N GLU A 454 3.80 -9.67 -14.14
CA GLU A 454 3.20 -10.24 -12.95
C GLU A 454 1.70 -10.41 -13.19
N ALA A 455 1.11 -11.49 -12.68
CA ALA A 455 -0.33 -11.66 -12.74
C ALA A 455 -1.05 -10.54 -11.99
N THR A 456 -2.30 -10.23 -12.39
CA THR A 456 -3.18 -9.33 -11.63
C THR A 456 -3.22 -9.75 -10.16
N GLN A 457 -3.20 -8.75 -9.28
CA GLN A 457 -3.31 -8.90 -7.83
C GLN A 457 -4.31 -7.86 -7.31
N SER A 458 -5.10 -8.24 -6.32
CA SER A 458 -6.05 -7.39 -5.63
C SER A 458 -5.76 -7.38 -4.13
N ASP A 459 -6.48 -6.50 -3.43
CA ASP A 459 -6.64 -6.53 -1.98
C ASP A 459 -5.37 -6.20 -1.18
N VAL A 460 -5.56 -5.95 0.11
CA VAL A 460 -4.48 -5.76 1.08
C VAL A 460 -4.57 -6.87 2.12
N VAL A 461 -3.65 -7.82 2.06
CA VAL A 461 -3.69 -9.06 2.84
C VAL A 461 -2.39 -9.29 3.58
N THR A 462 -2.49 -9.68 4.85
CA THR A 462 -1.36 -10.21 5.63
C THR A 462 -1.56 -11.70 5.93
N LEU A 463 -0.49 -12.48 5.87
CA LEU A 463 -0.46 -13.92 6.11
C LEU A 463 0.64 -14.26 7.13
N GLY A 464 0.52 -15.42 7.76
CA GLY A 464 1.46 -15.90 8.78
C GLY A 464 2.44 -16.96 8.28
N THR A 465 2.77 -16.98 6.99
CA THR A 465 3.64 -18.05 6.43
C THR A 465 5.11 -17.86 6.76
N ASN A 466 5.56 -16.62 6.99
CA ASN A 466 6.93 -16.23 7.33
C ASN A 466 7.02 -15.57 8.73
N GLY A 467 6.06 -15.82 9.63
CA GLY A 467 6.04 -15.23 10.96
C GLY A 467 4.64 -15.24 11.58
N ALA A 468 4.43 -14.42 12.61
CA ALA A 468 3.07 -14.06 13.00
C ALA A 468 2.40 -13.23 11.88
N ASN A 469 1.08 -13.07 11.93
CA ASN A 469 0.39 -12.17 11.00
C ASN A 469 0.63 -10.71 11.42
N GLY A 470 0.91 -9.85 10.46
CA GLY A 470 1.07 -8.41 10.67
C GLY A 470 -0.27 -7.66 10.73
N SER A 471 -0.24 -6.46 11.28
CA SER A 471 -1.37 -5.51 11.21
C SER A 471 -1.39 -4.77 9.88
N ILE A 472 -2.52 -4.15 9.54
CA ILE A 472 -2.70 -3.34 8.34
C ILE A 472 -3.07 -1.91 8.75
N VAL A 473 -2.29 -0.94 8.31
CA VAL A 473 -2.55 0.49 8.45
C VAL A 473 -2.48 1.12 7.07
N VAL A 474 -3.61 1.63 6.58
CA VAL A 474 -3.69 2.36 5.32
C VAL A 474 -4.40 3.69 5.57
N ARG A 475 -3.75 4.79 5.22
CA ARG A 475 -4.25 6.13 5.49
C ARG A 475 -4.13 7.00 4.24
N THR A 476 -5.19 7.71 3.88
CA THR A 476 -5.12 8.79 2.89
C THR A 476 -5.01 10.15 3.60
N VAL A 477 -4.13 11.03 3.11
CA VAL A 477 -3.94 12.40 3.62
C VAL A 477 -4.98 13.34 3.02
N ALA A 478 -5.29 13.18 1.74
CA ALA A 478 -6.38 13.82 1.03
C ALA A 478 -7.24 12.75 0.33
N GLY A 479 -8.38 13.11 -0.26
CA GLY A 479 -9.14 12.17 -1.09
C GLY A 479 -9.82 11.01 -0.35
N THR A 480 -10.74 10.35 -1.05
CA THR A 480 -11.54 9.22 -0.53
C THR A 480 -10.70 7.93 -0.54
N LEU A 481 -10.84 7.11 0.50
CA LEU A 481 -10.37 5.72 0.50
C LEU A 481 -11.52 4.82 0.03
N THR A 482 -11.32 4.12 -1.08
CA THR A 482 -12.32 3.22 -1.67
C THR A 482 -11.83 1.78 -1.58
N LEU A 483 -12.63 0.89 -1.01
CA LEU A 483 -12.41 -0.55 -1.03
C LEU A 483 -13.25 -1.12 -2.16
N SER A 484 -12.63 -1.86 -3.08
CA SER A 484 -13.32 -2.53 -4.17
C SER A 484 -13.02 -4.01 -4.08
N GLU A 485 -14.04 -4.84 -4.33
CA GLU A 485 -13.85 -6.27 -4.35
C GLU A 485 -12.83 -6.68 -5.43
N GLY A 486 -11.92 -7.55 -5.02
CA GLY A 486 -10.92 -8.14 -5.88
C GLY A 486 -11.56 -8.98 -6.99
N SER A 487 -10.82 -9.17 -8.07
CA SER A 487 -11.18 -10.22 -9.04
C SER A 487 -9.95 -10.94 -9.56
N ALA A 488 -8.82 -10.78 -8.88
CA ALA A 488 -7.58 -11.42 -9.25
C ALA A 488 -7.71 -12.92 -8.98
N THR A 489 -7.12 -13.76 -9.83
CA THR A 489 -7.09 -15.21 -9.55
C THR A 489 -6.22 -15.59 -8.35
N SER A 490 -5.36 -14.65 -7.93
CA SER A 490 -4.48 -14.75 -6.77
C SER A 490 -5.16 -14.28 -5.47
N ASP A 491 -6.39 -13.82 -5.58
CA ASP A 491 -7.23 -13.46 -4.46
C ASP A 491 -7.35 -14.64 -3.49
N LEU A 492 -7.06 -14.33 -2.23
CA LEU A 492 -7.00 -15.29 -1.13
C LEU A 492 -8.32 -15.40 -0.39
N ASP A 493 -9.22 -14.43 -0.56
CA ASP A 493 -10.55 -14.37 0.02
C ASP A 493 -11.49 -13.63 -0.94
N SER A 494 -12.33 -14.39 -1.63
CA SER A 494 -13.10 -13.97 -2.82
C SER A 494 -14.14 -12.86 -2.62
N ASP A 495 -14.24 -12.35 -1.41
CA ASP A 495 -15.18 -11.32 -0.99
C ASP A 495 -14.50 -10.31 -0.03
N ALA A 496 -13.16 -10.24 0.06
CA ALA A 496 -12.49 -9.36 1.02
C ALA A 496 -11.39 -8.48 0.42
N ALA A 497 -11.65 -7.16 0.45
CA ALA A 497 -10.68 -6.15 0.04
C ALA A 497 -9.51 -5.98 1.04
N VAL A 498 -9.74 -6.22 2.34
CA VAL A 498 -8.71 -6.07 3.39
C VAL A 498 -8.78 -7.20 4.41
N VAL A 499 -7.68 -7.95 4.56
CA VAL A 499 -7.62 -9.10 5.48
C VAL A 499 -6.36 -9.08 6.35
N ALA A 500 -6.54 -8.89 7.66
CA ALA A 500 -5.49 -9.07 8.66
C ALA A 500 -5.66 -10.39 9.42
N ASN A 501 -4.89 -11.41 9.04
CA ASN A 501 -5.03 -12.73 9.67
C ASN A 501 -4.60 -12.73 11.15
N GLY A 502 -5.05 -13.72 11.91
CA GLY A 502 -4.68 -13.92 13.32
C GLY A 502 -4.93 -12.70 14.21
N ALA A 503 -3.89 -12.17 14.85
CA ALA A 503 -4.00 -11.04 15.79
C ALA A 503 -3.71 -9.68 15.15
N GLY A 504 -3.60 -9.60 13.81
CA GLY A 504 -3.33 -8.35 13.11
C GLY A 504 -4.48 -7.36 13.26
N ASN A 505 -4.17 -6.15 13.70
CA ASN A 505 -5.12 -5.03 13.78
C ASN A 505 -5.30 -4.38 12.41
N ILE A 506 -6.43 -3.70 12.19
CA ILE A 506 -6.70 -2.95 10.97
C ILE A 506 -7.02 -1.49 11.31
N LEU A 507 -6.31 -0.54 10.70
CA LEU A 507 -6.69 0.86 10.61
C LEU A 507 -6.84 1.24 9.14
N LEU A 508 -8.06 1.61 8.75
CA LEU A 508 -8.32 2.26 7.46
C LEU A 508 -8.78 3.69 7.75
N GLN A 509 -8.03 4.67 7.25
CA GLN A 509 -8.31 6.08 7.51
C GLN A 509 -8.39 6.92 6.23
N ALA A 510 -9.53 7.56 6.00
CA ALA A 510 -9.69 8.62 5.03
C ALA A 510 -9.55 9.99 5.72
N GLY A 511 -8.33 10.55 5.73
CA GLY A 511 -7.95 11.66 6.61
C GLY A 511 -8.23 13.08 6.08
N GLY A 512 -8.39 13.23 4.77
CA GLY A 512 -8.57 14.54 4.13
C GLY A 512 -9.88 15.24 4.46
N VAL A 513 -9.90 16.59 4.42
CA VAL A 513 -11.17 17.32 4.57
C VAL A 513 -12.16 16.90 3.48
N GLY A 514 -13.33 16.41 3.87
CA GLY A 514 -14.34 15.92 2.93
C GLY A 514 -14.08 14.51 2.39
N ALA A 515 -13.03 13.84 2.84
CA ALA A 515 -12.70 12.47 2.48
C ALA A 515 -13.69 11.48 3.10
N ASP A 516 -14.15 10.54 2.27
CA ASP A 516 -14.99 9.43 2.68
C ASP A 516 -14.16 8.13 2.75
N LEU A 517 -14.66 7.16 3.50
CA LEU A 517 -14.30 5.76 3.37
C LEU A 517 -15.48 5.03 2.76
N ILE A 518 -15.31 4.46 1.57
CA ILE A 518 -16.37 3.78 0.82
C ILE A 518 -15.94 2.33 0.64
N ALA A 519 -16.70 1.38 1.18
CA ALA A 519 -16.58 -0.02 0.82
C ALA A 519 -17.65 -0.33 -0.24
N GLN A 520 -17.21 -0.69 -1.43
CA GLN A 520 -18.11 -1.10 -2.51
C GLN A 520 -18.74 -2.47 -2.19
N ALA A 521 -19.67 -2.90 -3.04
CA ALA A 521 -20.40 -4.14 -2.83
C ALA A 521 -19.44 -5.33 -2.64
N ASN A 522 -19.66 -6.11 -1.58
CA ASN A 522 -18.84 -7.24 -1.13
C ASN A 522 -17.36 -6.92 -0.87
N ALA A 523 -16.97 -5.66 -0.65
CA ALA A 523 -15.57 -5.32 -0.35
C ALA A 523 -15.31 -5.43 1.16
N ASP A 524 -15.15 -6.65 1.66
CA ASP A 524 -15.11 -6.91 3.11
C ASP A 524 -13.80 -6.47 3.79
N VAL A 525 -13.89 -6.26 5.10
CA VAL A 525 -12.76 -5.99 5.99
C VAL A 525 -12.75 -7.00 7.13
N GLN A 526 -11.72 -7.85 7.17
CA GLN A 526 -11.69 -8.97 8.10
C GLN A 526 -10.41 -9.03 8.93
N SER A 527 -10.56 -9.26 10.23
CA SER A 527 -9.48 -9.70 11.10
C SER A 527 -9.90 -10.96 11.86
N THR A 528 -8.97 -11.88 12.15
CA THR A 528 -9.36 -13.08 12.92
C THR A 528 -9.64 -12.74 14.39
N THR A 529 -8.76 -11.98 15.04
CA THR A 529 -8.86 -11.62 16.47
C THR A 529 -8.36 -10.22 16.80
N GLY A 530 -7.81 -9.48 15.82
CA GLY A 530 -7.35 -8.12 16.00
C GLY A 530 -8.49 -7.10 16.00
N HIS A 531 -8.18 -5.89 16.43
CA HIS A 531 -9.14 -4.79 16.46
C HIS A 531 -9.20 -4.10 15.10
N ILE A 532 -10.38 -3.61 14.72
CA ILE A 532 -10.60 -2.91 13.46
C ILE A 532 -11.05 -1.49 13.77
N THR A 533 -10.40 -0.50 13.15
CA THR A 533 -10.76 0.91 13.22
C THR A 533 -10.93 1.46 11.82
N LEU A 534 -12.13 1.95 11.53
CA LEU A 534 -12.48 2.55 10.25
C LEU A 534 -12.84 4.01 10.51
N LYS A 535 -12.06 4.92 9.93
CA LYS A 535 -12.18 6.35 10.24
C LYS A 535 -12.20 7.19 8.98
N ALA A 536 -13.24 7.98 8.81
CA ALA A 536 -13.35 8.98 7.76
C ALA A 536 -13.53 10.38 8.33
N ALA A 537 -12.91 11.35 7.67
CA ALA A 537 -13.08 12.76 8.00
C ALA A 537 -14.51 13.25 7.69
N ARG A 538 -15.16 12.72 6.65
CA ARG A 538 -16.57 13.00 6.31
C ARG A 538 -17.44 11.77 6.55
N ALA A 539 -17.62 10.88 5.58
CA ALA A 539 -18.59 9.79 5.67
C ALA A 539 -17.95 8.41 5.60
N VAL A 540 -18.63 7.43 6.19
CA VAL A 540 -18.34 6.00 5.98
C VAL A 540 -19.57 5.39 5.30
N ASP A 541 -19.36 4.69 4.19
CA ASP A 541 -20.41 4.12 3.36
C ASP A 541 -20.09 2.66 3.04
N PHE A 542 -20.92 1.73 3.52
CA PHE A 542 -20.84 0.30 3.22
C PHE A 542 -21.98 -0.09 2.29
N GLN A 543 -21.61 -0.56 1.11
CA GLN A 543 -22.57 -0.99 0.10
C GLN A 543 -23.04 -2.42 0.34
N ALA A 544 -23.83 -2.95 -0.60
CA ALA A 544 -24.49 -4.24 -0.42
C ALA A 544 -23.49 -5.37 -0.21
N GLY A 545 -23.75 -6.22 0.78
CA GLY A 545 -22.92 -7.38 1.11
C GLY A 545 -21.54 -7.06 1.70
N THR A 546 -21.24 -5.81 2.06
CA THR A 546 -19.99 -5.48 2.76
C THR A 546 -20.03 -5.95 4.21
N ASP A 547 -19.08 -6.78 4.62
CA ASP A 547 -18.90 -7.26 5.98
C ASP A 547 -17.63 -6.68 6.64
N VAL A 548 -17.75 -6.26 7.90
CA VAL A 548 -16.62 -5.87 8.76
C VAL A 548 -16.59 -6.78 9.99
N LEU A 549 -15.66 -7.73 9.99
CA LEU A 549 -15.68 -8.86 10.92
C LEU A 549 -14.39 -9.00 11.72
N THR A 550 -14.55 -9.18 13.03
CA THR A 550 -13.49 -9.72 13.89
C THR A 550 -14.05 -10.71 14.90
N ALA A 551 -13.22 -11.60 15.44
CA ALA A 551 -13.63 -12.57 16.45
C ALA A 551 -12.78 -12.50 17.72
N GLY A 552 -13.02 -13.43 18.65
CA GLY A 552 -12.31 -13.44 19.93
C GLY A 552 -12.59 -12.16 20.73
N ALA A 553 -11.53 -11.44 21.10
CA ALA A 553 -11.59 -10.18 21.84
C ALA A 553 -11.49 -8.93 20.93
N GLY A 554 -11.43 -9.11 19.60
CA GLY A 554 -11.40 -8.01 18.65
C GLY A 554 -12.64 -7.13 18.78
N SER A 555 -12.44 -5.81 18.69
CA SER A 555 -13.47 -4.77 18.81
C SER A 555 -13.50 -3.92 17.55
N LEU A 556 -14.63 -3.26 17.29
CA LEU A 556 -14.78 -2.38 16.12
C LEU A 556 -14.98 -0.92 16.57
N ASP A 557 -14.21 0.01 16.00
CA ASP A 557 -14.37 1.46 16.18
C ASP A 557 -14.58 2.15 14.82
N LEU A 558 -15.82 2.58 14.56
CA LEU A 558 -16.24 3.14 13.27
C LEU A 558 -16.61 4.61 13.43
N LEU A 559 -15.86 5.50 12.76
CA LEU A 559 -15.90 6.93 12.99
C LEU A 559 -16.09 7.71 11.67
N ALA A 560 -17.30 8.22 11.44
CA ALA A 560 -17.61 9.20 10.40
C ALA A 560 -17.68 10.59 11.03
N THR A 561 -16.55 11.31 11.07
CA THR A 561 -16.40 12.51 11.94
C THR A 561 -17.25 13.70 11.47
N GLY A 562 -17.30 13.93 10.16
CA GLY A 562 -17.91 15.12 9.56
C GLY A 562 -19.23 14.85 8.83
N GLY A 563 -19.67 13.61 8.75
CA GLY A 563 -20.73 13.14 7.85
C GLY A 563 -21.48 11.93 8.40
N SER A 564 -22.29 11.30 7.55
CA SER A 564 -23.08 10.13 7.95
C SER A 564 -22.25 8.85 7.95
N PHE A 565 -22.68 7.90 8.78
CA PHE A 565 -22.30 6.50 8.67
C PHE A 565 -23.48 5.76 8.01
N THR A 566 -23.25 5.03 6.93
CA THR A 566 -24.32 4.36 6.17
C THR A 566 -23.93 2.92 5.89
N MET A 567 -24.84 2.00 6.19
CA MET A 567 -24.76 0.60 5.79
C MET A 567 -25.91 0.30 4.84
N ALA A 568 -25.66 -0.51 3.80
CA ALA A 568 -26.75 -1.21 3.12
C ALA A 568 -27.45 -2.18 4.11
N ALA A 569 -28.69 -2.52 3.80
CA ALA A 569 -29.52 -3.45 4.57
C ALA A 569 -28.80 -4.78 4.91
N ASP A 570 -28.07 -5.33 3.93
CA ASP A 570 -27.36 -6.59 4.04
C ASP A 570 -25.87 -6.46 4.38
N ALA A 571 -25.34 -5.25 4.56
CA ALA A 571 -23.99 -5.05 5.08
C ALA A 571 -23.95 -5.42 6.56
N SER A 572 -22.83 -5.98 7.04
CA SER A 572 -22.73 -6.43 8.43
C SER A 572 -21.51 -5.96 9.22
N LEU A 573 -21.70 -5.75 10.52
CA LEU A 573 -20.63 -5.56 11.50
C LEU A 573 -20.66 -6.71 12.50
N GLY A 574 -19.52 -7.37 12.72
CA GLY A 574 -19.46 -8.58 13.54
C GLY A 574 -18.33 -8.59 14.56
N THR A 575 -18.68 -8.87 15.81
CA THR A 575 -17.76 -9.24 16.89
C THR A 575 -18.30 -10.40 17.73
N VAL A 576 -17.41 -11.07 18.48
CA VAL A 576 -17.81 -12.06 19.49
C VAL A 576 -17.83 -11.46 20.89
N ASN A 577 -16.66 -11.10 21.43
CA ASN A 577 -16.54 -10.58 22.80
C ASN A 577 -16.05 -9.13 22.91
N GLY A 578 -15.70 -8.48 21.79
CA GLY A 578 -15.32 -7.06 21.78
C GLY A 578 -16.49 -6.17 21.43
N ASP A 579 -16.55 -4.99 22.04
CA ASP A 579 -17.62 -4.03 21.77
C ASP A 579 -17.54 -3.46 20.35
N ILE A 580 -18.67 -2.94 19.87
CA ILE A 580 -18.78 -2.18 18.63
C ILE A 580 -19.14 -0.73 18.98
N ARG A 581 -18.37 0.22 18.48
CA ARG A 581 -18.64 1.64 18.60
C ARG A 581 -18.82 2.28 17.23
N ILE A 582 -19.93 2.99 17.06
CA ILE A 582 -20.26 3.72 15.83
C ILE A 582 -20.51 5.18 16.19
N ALA A 583 -19.78 6.10 15.56
CA ALA A 583 -20.00 7.53 15.70
C ALA A 583 -20.20 8.18 14.33
N GLY A 584 -21.35 8.84 14.16
CA GLY A 584 -21.74 9.53 12.93
C GLY A 584 -22.02 11.02 13.13
N GLY A 585 -21.25 11.84 12.42
CA GLY A 585 -21.58 13.22 12.10
C GLY A 585 -21.22 14.26 13.14
N SER A 586 -21.23 15.51 12.67
CA SER A 586 -21.00 16.73 13.45
C SER A 586 -22.20 17.68 13.46
N ASP A 587 -23.29 17.28 12.80
CA ASP A 587 -24.50 18.09 12.60
C ASP A 587 -25.74 17.19 12.60
N VAL A 588 -26.88 17.75 12.99
CA VAL A 588 -28.19 17.09 13.05
C VAL A 588 -28.75 16.63 11.69
N SER A 589 -28.12 17.00 10.57
CA SER A 589 -28.42 16.43 9.25
C SER A 589 -27.76 15.08 8.98
N HIS A 590 -26.66 14.79 9.69
CA HIS A 590 -25.89 13.55 9.55
C HIS A 590 -26.57 12.42 10.33
N ARG A 591 -26.51 11.21 9.79
CA ARG A 591 -27.24 10.05 10.32
C ARG A 591 -26.33 8.84 10.45
N VAL A 592 -26.78 7.88 11.24
CA VAL A 592 -26.27 6.51 11.24
C VAL A 592 -27.38 5.63 10.66
N SER A 593 -27.14 5.03 9.50
CA SER A 593 -28.04 4.01 8.91
C SER A 593 -27.43 2.65 9.18
N VAL A 594 -28.17 1.76 9.85
CA VAL A 594 -27.70 0.43 10.23
C VAL A 594 -28.27 -0.63 9.30
N GLY A 595 -27.43 -1.57 8.89
CA GLY A 595 -27.86 -2.88 8.37
C GLY A 595 -27.79 -3.89 9.50
N VAL A 596 -26.98 -4.94 9.34
CA VAL A 596 -26.83 -5.99 10.34
C VAL A 596 -25.66 -5.73 11.29
N ILE A 597 -25.88 -5.74 12.61
CA ILE A 597 -24.85 -5.56 13.64
C ILE A 597 -24.96 -6.73 14.63
N ARG A 598 -23.87 -7.48 14.80
CA ARG A 598 -23.80 -8.68 15.65
C ARG A 598 -22.61 -8.60 16.61
N ALA A 599 -22.90 -8.35 17.88
CA ALA A 599 -21.94 -8.35 18.99
C ALA A 599 -22.36 -9.38 20.06
N THR A 600 -22.31 -10.67 19.73
CA THR A 600 -23.03 -11.73 20.46
C THR A 600 -22.83 -11.78 21.97
N ASN A 601 -21.65 -11.45 22.48
CA ASN A 601 -21.35 -11.40 23.92
C ASN A 601 -20.86 -10.01 24.38
N ALA A 602 -21.10 -8.96 23.60
CA ALA A 602 -20.54 -7.63 23.81
C ALA A 602 -21.57 -6.53 23.55
N ASN A 603 -21.20 -5.27 23.80
CA ASN A 603 -22.11 -4.15 23.65
C ASN A 603 -21.94 -3.44 22.32
N VAL A 604 -23.02 -2.82 21.87
CA VAL A 604 -23.03 -1.88 20.74
C VAL A 604 -23.34 -0.48 21.29
N SER A 605 -22.51 0.50 20.94
CA SER A 605 -22.76 1.92 21.23
C SER A 605 -22.82 2.72 19.95
N ILE A 606 -23.95 3.39 19.74
CA ILE A 606 -24.21 4.22 18.56
C ILE A 606 -24.39 5.67 19.00
N THR A 607 -23.60 6.57 18.42
CA THR A 607 -23.74 8.01 18.61
C THR A 607 -23.98 8.67 17.25
N ALA A 608 -25.11 9.35 17.11
CA ALA A 608 -25.49 10.05 15.88
C ALA A 608 -25.85 11.50 16.17
N SER A 609 -25.20 12.45 15.49
CA SER A 609 -25.58 13.87 15.61
C SER A 609 -27.02 14.14 15.13
N GLY A 610 -27.54 13.36 14.18
CA GLY A 610 -28.95 13.36 13.75
C GLY A 610 -29.71 12.12 14.19
N SER A 611 -30.20 11.32 13.24
CA SER A 611 -31.01 10.12 13.53
C SER A 611 -30.21 8.83 13.37
N VAL A 612 -30.59 7.80 14.14
CA VAL A 612 -30.25 6.41 13.87
C VAL A 612 -31.43 5.77 13.14
N LEU A 613 -31.18 5.19 11.96
CA LEU A 613 -32.20 4.67 11.06
C LEU A 613 -31.86 3.24 10.67
N ASP A 614 -32.90 2.44 10.45
CA ASP A 614 -32.78 1.16 9.78
C ASP A 614 -32.73 1.38 8.25
N SER A 615 -31.82 0.66 7.61
CA SER A 615 -31.56 0.67 6.17
C SER A 615 -32.50 -0.20 5.35
N ASP A 616 -33.33 -1.05 5.97
CA ASP A 616 -34.30 -1.88 5.27
C ASP A 616 -35.35 -1.06 4.53
N SER A 617 -35.76 -1.58 3.36
CA SER A 617 -36.69 -0.90 2.47
C SER A 617 -38.14 -1.24 2.81
N VAL A 618 -38.83 -0.29 3.43
CA VAL A 618 -40.26 -0.44 3.77
C VAL A 618 -41.15 0.08 2.63
N THR A 619 -41.78 -0.83 1.87
CA THR A 619 -42.61 -0.50 0.69
C THR A 619 -44.11 -0.35 0.96
N ALA A 620 -44.57 -0.61 2.18
CA ALA A 620 -45.91 -0.32 2.68
C ALA A 620 -45.83 -0.21 4.22
N GLN A 621 -46.84 0.33 4.90
CA GLN A 621 -46.92 0.65 6.35
C GLN A 621 -46.56 -0.47 7.38
N ALA A 622 -45.98 -1.59 6.96
CA ALA A 622 -45.44 -2.63 7.82
C ALA A 622 -43.90 -2.52 7.83
N ASP A 623 -43.38 -2.16 9.00
CA ASP A 623 -42.08 -2.60 9.54
C ASP A 623 -41.69 -3.98 8.99
N ASP A 624 -40.42 -4.19 8.66
CA ASP A 624 -39.93 -5.56 8.55
C ASP A 624 -39.79 -6.18 9.96
N ALA A 625 -39.08 -7.29 10.05
CA ALA A 625 -38.90 -8.02 11.30
C ALA A 625 -37.54 -8.70 11.35
N THR A 626 -36.64 -8.31 10.46
CA THR A 626 -35.28 -8.80 10.44
C THR A 626 -34.53 -8.11 11.56
N VAL A 627 -33.68 -8.83 12.30
CA VAL A 627 -32.99 -8.22 13.44
C VAL A 627 -31.80 -7.44 12.91
N ASP A 628 -31.85 -6.12 13.07
CA ASP A 628 -30.74 -5.22 12.76
C ASP A 628 -29.62 -5.38 13.76
N ILE A 629 -29.92 -5.35 15.07
CA ILE A 629 -28.90 -5.32 16.12
C ILE A 629 -29.08 -6.49 17.10
N GLU A 630 -28.11 -7.40 17.12
CA GLU A 630 -27.97 -8.46 18.12
C GLU A 630 -26.74 -8.20 19.01
N ALA A 631 -26.96 -7.95 20.30
CA ALA A 631 -25.90 -7.58 21.24
C ALA A 631 -26.26 -7.98 22.68
N LEU A 632 -25.29 -7.95 23.61
CA LEU A 632 -25.59 -8.05 25.03
C LEU A 632 -26.31 -6.78 25.53
N GLY A 633 -25.77 -5.62 25.20
CA GLY A 633 -26.32 -4.32 25.54
C GLY A 633 -26.25 -3.35 24.35
N LEU A 634 -27.28 -2.53 24.20
CA LEU A 634 -27.33 -1.48 23.18
C LEU A 634 -27.46 -0.10 23.84
N ARG A 635 -26.46 0.74 23.60
CA ARG A 635 -26.50 2.17 23.91
C ARG A 635 -26.75 2.96 22.63
N VAL A 636 -27.71 3.88 22.67
CA VAL A 636 -27.94 4.84 21.58
C VAL A 636 -28.02 6.27 22.10
N ASP A 637 -27.28 7.19 21.48
CA ASP A 637 -27.38 8.64 21.66
C ASP A 637 -27.61 9.31 20.31
N ALA A 638 -28.83 9.79 20.08
CA ALA A 638 -29.26 10.39 18.82
C ALA A 638 -29.69 11.85 19.01
N GLY A 639 -29.24 12.74 18.13
CA GLY A 639 -29.65 14.14 18.16
C GLY A 639 -31.10 14.39 17.73
N LYS A 640 -31.70 13.51 16.90
CA LYS A 640 -33.07 13.67 16.38
C LYS A 640 -34.04 12.55 16.72
N GLY A 641 -33.71 11.31 16.36
CA GLY A 641 -34.57 10.16 16.61
C GLY A 641 -33.89 8.82 16.34
N ILE A 642 -34.55 7.75 16.77
CA ILE A 642 -34.11 6.36 16.61
C ILE A 642 -35.24 5.60 15.93
N GLY A 643 -34.96 4.99 14.79
CA GLY A 643 -36.00 4.56 13.87
C GLY A 643 -36.83 5.75 13.37
N SER A 644 -37.87 5.44 12.62
CA SER A 644 -38.79 6.40 12.02
C SER A 644 -40.22 6.15 12.50
N LEU A 645 -40.84 7.18 13.08
CA LEU A 645 -42.26 7.23 13.41
C LEU A 645 -43.05 8.04 12.38
N ALA A 646 -44.37 7.88 12.37
CA ALA A 646 -45.23 8.68 11.50
C ALA A 646 -45.10 10.18 11.82
N GLY A 647 -44.87 11.00 10.80
CA GLY A 647 -44.68 12.45 10.97
C GLY A 647 -43.28 12.86 11.44
N ASN A 648 -42.28 11.99 11.30
CA ASN A 648 -40.87 12.32 11.52
C ASN A 648 -40.39 13.47 10.61
N SER A 649 -39.35 14.18 11.05
CA SER A 649 -38.79 15.34 10.33
C SER A 649 -38.21 15.03 8.94
N LEU A 650 -37.94 13.76 8.65
CA LEU A 650 -37.37 13.29 7.39
C LEU A 650 -38.44 12.84 6.36
N ASN A 651 -39.73 12.83 6.73
CA ASN A 651 -40.83 12.28 5.94
C ASN A 651 -40.61 10.83 5.48
N LEU A 652 -39.86 10.05 6.26
CA LEU A 652 -39.65 8.63 6.00
C LEU A 652 -40.89 7.82 6.38
N ASN A 653 -41.03 6.64 5.77
CA ASN A 653 -42.03 5.66 6.22
C ASN A 653 -41.72 5.23 7.66
N VAL A 654 -42.74 4.73 8.37
CA VAL A 654 -42.51 4.13 9.68
C VAL A 654 -41.60 2.92 9.51
N ASN A 655 -40.50 2.92 10.24
CA ASN A 655 -39.57 1.79 10.31
C ASN A 655 -38.95 1.78 11.71
N ALA A 656 -38.94 0.67 12.41
CA ALA A 656 -38.32 0.54 13.71
C ALA A 656 -36.80 0.35 13.55
N ILE A 657 -36.12 0.25 14.69
CA ILE A 657 -34.86 -0.50 14.75
C ILE A 657 -35.21 -1.82 15.41
N GLU A 658 -34.88 -2.91 14.75
CA GLU A 658 -35.19 -4.26 15.19
C GLU A 658 -34.01 -4.81 16.01
N THR A 659 -34.29 -5.19 17.24
CA THR A 659 -33.26 -5.50 18.23
C THR A 659 -33.43 -6.91 18.83
N LYS A 660 -32.28 -7.48 19.22
CA LYS A 660 -32.15 -8.67 20.04
C LYS A 660 -31.07 -8.42 21.10
N VAL A 661 -31.44 -7.72 22.17
CA VAL A 661 -30.54 -7.23 23.22
C VAL A 661 -31.09 -7.47 24.61
N ALA A 662 -30.20 -7.82 25.55
CA ALA A 662 -30.63 -8.03 26.92
C ALA A 662 -30.90 -6.70 27.66
N VAL A 663 -30.12 -5.66 27.35
CA VAL A 663 -30.22 -4.34 27.97
C VAL A 663 -30.21 -3.23 26.92
N LEU A 664 -31.13 -2.27 27.04
CA LEU A 664 -31.19 -1.07 26.19
C LEU A 664 -31.13 0.20 27.04
N SER A 665 -30.32 1.15 26.59
CA SER A 665 -30.44 2.56 26.97
C SER A 665 -30.43 3.43 25.71
N ALA A 666 -31.30 4.42 25.67
CA ALA A 666 -31.42 5.28 24.52
C ALA A 666 -31.80 6.72 24.87
N MET A 667 -31.08 7.67 24.26
CA MET A 667 -31.28 9.10 24.44
C MET A 667 -31.54 9.77 23.09
N VAL A 668 -32.60 10.57 23.04
CA VAL A 668 -32.98 11.35 21.86
C VAL A 668 -33.11 12.82 22.27
N ARG A 669 -32.42 13.74 21.55
CA ARG A 669 -32.44 15.18 21.85
C ARG A 669 -33.35 16.01 20.93
N GLY A 670 -34.10 15.35 20.05
CA GLY A 670 -34.93 16.01 19.04
C GLY A 670 -36.38 15.53 18.98
N SER A 671 -37.07 15.94 17.91
CA SER A 671 -38.52 15.79 17.76
C SER A 671 -39.00 14.46 17.20
N ASP A 672 -38.10 13.61 16.68
CA ASP A 672 -38.51 12.45 15.88
C ASP A 672 -38.80 11.21 16.72
N GLY A 673 -38.28 11.16 17.95
CA GLY A 673 -38.64 10.15 18.93
C GLY A 673 -37.89 8.84 18.75
N MET A 674 -38.48 7.75 19.24
CA MET A 674 -37.86 6.43 19.27
C MET A 674 -38.88 5.39 18.81
N ASN A 675 -38.52 4.56 17.84
CA ASN A 675 -39.28 3.41 17.38
C ASN A 675 -38.35 2.20 17.42
N ILE A 676 -38.52 1.34 18.41
CA ILE A 676 -37.67 0.15 18.60
C ILE A 676 -38.57 -1.07 18.75
N ARG A 677 -38.13 -2.17 18.13
CA ARG A 677 -38.82 -3.45 18.17
C ARG A 677 -37.87 -4.56 18.60
N GLU A 678 -38.04 -4.99 19.83
CA GLU A 678 -37.31 -6.11 20.40
C GLU A 678 -37.94 -7.46 20.03
N SER A 679 -37.11 -8.43 19.66
CA SER A 679 -37.54 -9.79 19.33
C SER A 679 -37.81 -10.67 20.56
N ASP A 680 -37.09 -10.43 21.67
CA ASP A 680 -37.21 -11.15 22.94
C ASP A 680 -37.52 -10.21 24.13
N GLY A 681 -37.20 -10.64 25.34
CA GLY A 681 -37.48 -9.87 26.55
C GLY A 681 -36.40 -8.80 26.77
N LEU A 682 -36.84 -7.57 27.01
CA LEU A 682 -35.95 -6.42 27.13
C LEU A 682 -35.89 -5.88 28.56
N ARG A 683 -34.69 -5.52 28.99
CA ARG A 683 -34.47 -4.70 30.19
C ARG A 683 -34.01 -3.29 29.80
N ILE A 684 -34.66 -2.27 30.34
CA ILE A 684 -34.13 -0.90 30.33
C ILE A 684 -33.33 -0.73 31.62
N ASP A 685 -32.03 -0.50 31.51
CA ASP A 685 -31.10 -0.36 32.65
C ASP A 685 -29.77 0.28 32.20
N ASP A 686 -28.79 0.33 33.10
CA ASP A 686 -27.40 0.64 32.82
C ASP A 686 -26.82 -0.30 31.73
N VAL A 687 -26.45 0.27 30.58
CA VAL A 687 -25.62 -0.42 29.58
C VAL A 687 -24.18 -0.29 30.00
N LEU A 688 -23.56 -1.42 30.31
CA LEU A 688 -22.22 -1.52 30.89
C LEU A 688 -21.40 -2.53 30.11
N SER A 689 -20.23 -2.10 29.63
CA SER A 689 -19.28 -2.96 28.92
C SER A 689 -18.72 -4.01 29.87
N LEU A 690 -18.67 -5.27 29.41
CA LEU A 690 -17.92 -6.33 30.08
C LEU A 690 -16.41 -6.21 29.83
N VAL A 691 -16.01 -5.37 28.87
CA VAL A 691 -14.63 -5.07 28.53
C VAL A 691 -14.17 -3.88 29.36
N ASP A 692 -13.59 -4.17 30.53
CA ASP A 692 -12.97 -3.15 31.37
C ASP A 692 -11.57 -2.81 30.84
N ALA A 693 -11.48 -1.76 30.03
CA ALA A 693 -10.23 -1.37 29.40
C ALA A 693 -9.32 -0.48 30.28
N ASP A 694 -9.78 -0.01 31.44
CA ASP A 694 -8.96 0.71 32.40
C ASP A 694 -8.63 -0.12 33.67
N SER A 695 -9.15 -1.35 33.74
CA SER A 695 -8.99 -2.29 34.86
C SER A 695 -9.45 -1.71 36.20
N ASN A 696 -10.28 -0.65 36.17
CA ASN A 696 -10.80 0.03 37.33
C ASN A 696 -12.32 -0.17 37.40
N PRO A 697 -12.82 -1.09 38.25
CA PRO A 697 -14.25 -1.36 38.37
C PRO A 697 -15.08 -0.17 38.90
N ALA A 698 -14.44 0.93 39.29
CA ALA A 698 -15.13 2.17 39.68
C ALA A 698 -15.49 3.08 38.48
N THR A 699 -14.87 2.89 37.31
CA THR A 699 -15.17 3.62 36.07
C THR A 699 -15.92 2.69 35.12
N GLN A 700 -17.19 3.00 34.87
CA GLN A 700 -18.08 2.17 34.07
C GLN A 700 -18.35 2.85 32.73
N PHE A 701 -18.19 2.11 31.64
CA PHE A 701 -18.41 2.55 30.26
C PHE A 701 -19.51 1.71 29.63
N ALA A 702 -20.26 2.28 28.69
CA ALA A 702 -21.26 1.52 27.94
C ALA A 702 -20.64 0.65 26.86
N ALA A 703 -19.61 1.18 26.20
CA ALA A 703 -18.76 0.46 25.27
C ALA A 703 -17.31 0.89 25.47
N SER A 704 -16.41 -0.08 25.33
CA SER A 704 -14.98 0.13 25.38
C SER A 704 -14.31 -0.66 24.25
N VAL A 705 -13.73 0.08 23.31
CA VAL A 705 -13.09 -0.47 22.11
C VAL A 705 -11.62 -0.09 22.09
N TYR A 706 -10.82 -0.86 21.37
CA TYR A 706 -9.42 -0.54 21.10
C TYR A 706 -9.31 0.10 19.72
N SER A 707 -9.21 1.43 19.68
CA SER A 707 -8.90 2.15 18.45
C SER A 707 -7.46 1.88 18.04
N VAL A 708 -7.25 1.47 16.80
CA VAL A 708 -5.95 1.22 16.20
C VAL A 708 -5.31 2.56 15.82
N LYS A 709 -4.04 2.72 16.18
CA LYS A 709 -3.21 3.90 15.90
C LYS A 709 -2.45 3.74 14.59
N PRO A 710 -1.89 4.84 14.04
CA PRO A 710 -0.99 4.79 12.89
C PRO A 710 0.19 3.82 13.00
N ASP A 711 0.66 3.51 14.20
CA ASP A 711 1.75 2.56 14.44
C ASP A 711 1.27 1.10 14.62
N ALA A 712 -0.02 0.84 14.36
CA ALA A 712 -0.78 -0.38 14.65
C ALA A 712 -0.93 -0.75 16.14
N GLY A 713 -0.38 0.06 17.05
CA GLY A 713 -0.70 -0.01 18.46
C GLY A 713 -2.15 0.35 18.72
N THR A 714 -2.64 0.13 19.94
CA THR A 714 -4.02 0.46 20.31
C THR A 714 -4.08 1.57 21.34
N GLN A 715 -5.22 2.27 21.35
CA GLN A 715 -5.67 3.09 22.47
C GLN A 715 -7.11 2.73 22.79
N VAL A 716 -7.45 2.80 24.06
CA VAL A 716 -8.81 2.61 24.51
C VAL A 716 -9.64 3.83 24.11
N ALA A 717 -10.79 3.59 23.48
CA ALA A 717 -11.83 4.57 23.27
C ALA A 717 -13.12 4.07 23.93
N THR A 718 -13.78 4.95 24.67
CA THR A 718 -14.92 4.60 25.50
C THR A 718 -16.10 5.53 25.24
N ASP A 719 -17.30 4.99 25.37
CA ASP A 719 -18.51 5.79 25.56
C ASP A 719 -18.98 5.67 27.01
N ALA A 720 -19.43 6.78 27.58
CA ALA A 720 -19.90 6.82 28.97
C ALA A 720 -21.08 5.86 29.17
N ALA A 721 -21.16 5.25 30.36
CA ALA A 721 -22.32 4.47 30.75
C ALA A 721 -23.60 5.30 30.59
N GLN A 722 -24.66 4.65 30.12
CA GLN A 722 -25.96 5.27 29.86
C GLN A 722 -27.04 4.34 30.37
N SER A 723 -28.07 4.91 30.97
CA SER A 723 -29.27 4.21 31.43
C SER A 723 -30.52 4.83 30.86
N ASP A 724 -31.63 4.11 31.02
CA ASP A 724 -32.98 4.65 30.85
C ASP A 724 -33.31 5.02 29.38
N LEU A 725 -34.59 5.36 29.16
CA LEU A 725 -35.06 5.93 27.90
C LEU A 725 -35.35 7.41 28.10
N THR A 726 -34.61 8.27 27.40
CA THR A 726 -34.74 9.72 27.55
C THR A 726 -35.08 10.39 26.23
N THR A 727 -36.14 11.21 26.24
CA THR A 727 -36.32 12.25 25.22
C THR A 727 -36.12 13.62 25.85
N ALA A 728 -35.13 14.35 25.36
CA ALA A 728 -34.80 15.71 25.73
C ALA A 728 -35.24 16.67 24.62
N ALA A 729 -35.80 17.83 24.98
CA ALA A 729 -36.04 18.89 24.02
C ALA A 729 -34.71 19.53 23.60
N SER A 730 -34.51 19.79 22.31
CA SER A 730 -33.35 20.53 21.82
C SER A 730 -33.36 21.99 22.27
N GLU A 731 -34.55 22.54 22.57
CA GLU A 731 -34.77 23.92 23.02
C GLU A 731 -35.92 23.99 24.04
N ALA A 732 -35.90 25.00 24.92
CA ALA A 732 -36.96 25.22 25.90
C ALA A 732 -38.33 25.46 25.22
N GLY A 733 -39.25 24.51 25.34
CA GLY A 733 -40.58 24.56 24.70
C GLY A 733 -40.69 23.87 23.34
N GLY A 734 -39.64 23.15 22.89
CA GLY A 734 -39.69 22.30 21.69
C GLY A 734 -40.66 21.12 21.80
N THR A 735 -41.13 20.62 20.65
CA THR A 735 -41.90 19.38 20.56
C THR A 735 -40.96 18.19 20.61
N ASN A 736 -41.26 17.23 21.47
CA ASN A 736 -40.44 16.03 21.63
C ASN A 736 -41.14 14.84 20.99
N GLY A 737 -40.33 13.93 20.45
CA GLY A 737 -40.84 12.76 19.79
C GLY A 737 -41.46 11.75 20.75
N THR A 738 -42.33 10.90 20.20
CA THR A 738 -42.93 9.79 20.94
C THR A 738 -41.92 8.66 21.08
N VAL A 739 -41.94 7.95 22.20
CA VAL A 739 -41.21 6.69 22.37
C VAL A 739 -42.18 5.54 22.16
N VAL A 740 -41.84 4.65 21.24
CA VAL A 740 -42.53 3.41 20.98
C VAL A 740 -41.53 2.27 21.10
N LEU A 741 -41.78 1.39 22.07
CA LEU A 741 -40.96 0.23 22.34
C LEU A 741 -41.86 -1.01 22.39
N ARG A 742 -41.53 -2.02 21.59
CA ARG A 742 -42.33 -3.24 21.47
C ARG A 742 -41.45 -4.47 21.66
N THR A 743 -41.82 -5.38 22.55
CA THR A 743 -41.21 -6.71 22.67
C THR A 743 -42.14 -7.77 22.08
N ALA A 744 -41.64 -8.55 21.12
CA ALA A 744 -42.42 -9.59 20.43
C ALA A 744 -42.67 -10.80 21.34
N SER A 745 -41.65 -11.19 22.11
CA SER A 745 -41.72 -12.24 23.12
C SER A 745 -41.04 -11.78 24.41
N GLY A 746 -41.15 -12.54 25.50
CA GLY A 746 -40.53 -12.16 26.77
C GLY A 746 -41.13 -10.91 27.44
N ASP A 747 -40.62 -10.60 28.62
CA ASP A 747 -41.09 -9.48 29.44
C ASP A 747 -40.33 -8.20 29.12
N LEU A 748 -41.00 -7.06 29.19
CA LEU A 748 -40.37 -5.73 29.19
C LEU A 748 -40.20 -5.26 30.62
N VAL A 749 -38.96 -5.06 31.06
CA VAL A 749 -38.61 -4.67 32.43
C VAL A 749 -37.96 -3.29 32.42
N LEU A 750 -38.54 -2.34 33.14
CA LEU A 750 -38.09 -0.96 33.21
C LEU A 750 -37.47 -0.66 34.57
N GLU A 751 -36.18 -0.38 34.59
CA GLU A 751 -35.37 -0.22 35.80
C GLU A 751 -34.76 1.16 35.79
N GLY A 752 -34.45 1.69 36.98
CA GLY A 752 -34.01 3.07 37.13
C GLY A 752 -32.52 3.14 37.22
N GLY A 753 -31.83 2.87 36.11
CA GLY A 753 -30.38 2.73 36.08
C GLY A 753 -29.66 3.88 36.79
N SER A 754 -28.41 3.63 37.15
CA SER A 754 -27.63 4.56 37.96
C SER A 754 -26.82 5.57 37.16
N SER A 755 -26.69 5.37 35.84
CA SER A 755 -25.72 6.09 34.98
C SER A 755 -26.20 7.48 34.53
N THR A 756 -27.47 7.63 34.13
CA THR A 756 -28.02 8.89 33.61
C THR A 756 -29.45 9.16 34.08
N GLY A 757 -29.62 9.97 35.12
CA GLY A 757 -30.95 10.33 35.61
C GLY A 757 -31.49 9.37 36.66
N ALA A 758 -30.74 9.21 37.76
CA ALA A 758 -31.05 8.26 38.83
C ALA A 758 -32.52 8.33 39.28
N GLY A 759 -33.17 7.16 39.30
CA GLY A 759 -34.52 6.98 39.83
C GLY A 759 -35.66 7.11 38.82
N SER A 760 -35.40 7.20 37.50
CA SER A 760 -36.43 7.09 36.46
C SER A 760 -35.97 6.20 35.32
N SER A 761 -36.77 5.19 34.96
CA SER A 761 -36.51 4.32 33.81
C SER A 761 -36.84 4.96 32.46
N VAL A 762 -37.77 5.93 32.47
CA VAL A 762 -38.17 6.68 31.29
C VAL A 762 -38.39 8.15 31.67
N THR A 763 -37.75 9.03 30.92
CA THR A 763 -37.90 10.48 31.05
C THR A 763 -38.29 11.08 29.71
N LEU A 764 -39.54 11.52 29.58
CA LEU A 764 -40.04 12.20 28.39
C LEU A 764 -40.24 13.68 28.68
N SER A 765 -39.36 14.54 28.17
CA SER A 765 -39.63 15.97 28.22
C SER A 765 -40.72 16.36 27.21
N GLY A 766 -41.35 17.51 27.40
CA GLY A 766 -42.32 18.06 26.44
C GLY A 766 -43.58 17.20 26.22
N SER A 767 -44.08 17.21 24.98
CA SER A 767 -45.37 16.61 24.60
C SER A 767 -45.29 15.17 24.06
N GLY A 768 -44.10 14.56 24.02
CA GLY A 768 -43.90 13.23 23.46
C GLY A 768 -44.64 12.15 24.25
N GLY A 769 -45.32 11.22 23.57
CA GLY A 769 -46.00 10.10 24.21
C GLY A 769 -45.05 8.94 24.54
N LEU A 770 -45.51 8.02 25.40
CA LEU A 770 -44.89 6.72 25.63
C LEU A 770 -45.84 5.61 25.22
N ARG A 771 -45.38 4.69 24.38
CA ARG A 771 -46.07 3.45 24.04
C ARG A 771 -45.14 2.27 24.31
N LEU A 772 -45.52 1.45 25.27
CA LEU A 772 -44.85 0.20 25.60
C LEU A 772 -45.76 -0.97 25.22
N GLU A 773 -45.21 -1.94 24.52
CA GLU A 773 -45.93 -3.17 24.16
C GLU A 773 -45.08 -4.38 24.52
N ALA A 774 -45.61 -5.30 25.33
CA ALA A 774 -45.05 -6.64 25.52
C ALA A 774 -46.06 -7.66 25.01
N LEU A 775 -45.95 -8.05 23.74
CA LEU A 775 -47.04 -8.76 23.03
C LEU A 775 -47.39 -10.10 23.67
N ALA A 776 -46.37 -10.87 24.09
CA ALA A 776 -46.56 -12.15 24.77
C ALA A 776 -46.27 -12.10 26.28
N GLY A 777 -45.46 -11.14 26.74
CA GLY A 777 -44.99 -11.07 28.12
C GLY A 777 -45.69 -10.03 29.00
N ALA A 778 -45.06 -9.74 30.12
CA ALA A 778 -45.48 -8.74 31.09
C ALA A 778 -44.69 -7.44 30.91
N ILE A 779 -45.28 -6.32 31.33
CA ILE A 779 -44.55 -5.07 31.54
C ILE A 779 -44.30 -4.92 33.05
N ARG A 780 -43.04 -4.89 33.48
CA ARG A 780 -42.65 -4.64 34.88
C ARG A 780 -41.95 -3.30 35.01
N ILE A 781 -42.48 -2.43 35.86
CA ILE A 781 -41.95 -1.08 36.05
C ILE A 781 -41.42 -1.00 37.47
N ASN A 782 -40.10 -1.00 37.59
CA ASN A 782 -39.36 -0.98 38.85
C ASN A 782 -38.77 0.41 39.17
N SER A 783 -39.01 1.40 38.31
CA SER A 783 -38.54 2.78 38.50
C SER A 783 -39.49 3.79 37.86
N ASP A 784 -39.39 5.06 38.24
CA ASP A 784 -40.31 6.11 37.81
C ASP A 784 -40.37 6.22 36.28
N ILE A 785 -41.53 6.63 35.80
CA ILE A 785 -41.76 7.06 34.43
C ILE A 785 -42.27 8.49 34.51
N THR A 786 -41.57 9.43 33.89
CA THR A 786 -41.94 10.85 33.92
C THR A 786 -42.22 11.38 32.52
N SER A 787 -43.31 12.14 32.38
CA SER A 787 -43.65 12.86 31.17
C SER A 787 -44.19 14.26 31.50
N ALA A 788 -43.86 15.28 30.71
CA ALA A 788 -44.34 16.64 30.99
C ALA A 788 -45.81 16.82 30.60
N SER A 789 -46.24 16.33 29.44
CA SER A 789 -47.65 16.34 29.02
C SER A 789 -48.05 15.21 28.07
N GLY A 790 -47.22 14.18 27.93
CA GLY A 790 -47.43 13.11 26.95
C GLY A 790 -48.48 12.08 27.37
N HIS A 791 -49.06 11.40 26.38
CA HIS A 791 -49.93 10.26 26.61
C HIS A 791 -49.11 9.00 26.87
N LEU A 792 -49.57 8.18 27.81
CA LEU A 792 -48.97 6.90 28.14
C LEU A 792 -49.89 5.76 27.68
N THR A 793 -49.34 4.80 26.95
CA THR A 793 -49.99 3.55 26.58
C THR A 793 -49.07 2.38 26.94
N MET A 794 -49.60 1.41 27.67
CA MET A 794 -48.91 0.17 28.02
C MET A 794 -49.83 -1.00 27.68
N LEU A 795 -49.37 -1.90 26.81
CA LEU A 795 -50.11 -3.08 26.39
C LEU A 795 -49.27 -4.32 26.71
N ALA A 796 -49.76 -5.19 27.58
CA ALA A 796 -49.07 -6.42 27.95
C ALA A 796 -49.94 -7.65 27.66
N GLY A 797 -49.32 -8.74 27.18
CA GLY A 797 -50.00 -10.00 26.96
C GLY A 797 -50.39 -10.72 28.26
N SER A 798 -49.53 -10.64 29.28
CA SER A 798 -49.64 -11.45 30.51
C SER A 798 -49.79 -10.67 31.83
N GLY A 799 -49.48 -9.37 31.87
CA GLY A 799 -49.60 -8.57 33.10
C GLY A 799 -48.86 -7.24 33.05
N ILE A 800 -49.30 -6.27 33.86
CA ILE A 800 -48.59 -5.02 34.11
C ILE A 800 -48.37 -4.90 35.62
N SER A 801 -47.12 -4.78 36.07
CA SER A 801 -46.78 -4.55 37.47
C SER A 801 -46.02 -3.24 37.65
N VAL A 802 -46.46 -2.41 38.59
CA VAL A 802 -45.83 -1.13 38.96
C VAL A 802 -45.33 -1.21 40.39
N GLY A 803 -44.01 -1.18 40.55
CA GLY A 803 -43.33 -1.40 41.79
C GLY A 803 -43.31 -2.87 42.24
N SER A 804 -42.54 -3.12 43.29
CA SER A 804 -42.48 -4.40 43.99
C SER A 804 -41.96 -4.20 45.41
N THR A 805 -41.88 -5.28 46.20
CA THR A 805 -41.26 -5.22 47.52
C THR A 805 -39.79 -4.78 47.50
N THR A 806 -39.10 -4.93 46.35
CA THR A 806 -37.71 -4.50 46.15
C THR A 806 -37.59 -3.19 45.36
N ALA A 807 -38.67 -2.77 44.69
CA ALA A 807 -38.77 -1.52 43.93
C ALA A 807 -39.93 -0.69 44.49
N ALA A 808 -39.71 -0.10 45.66
CA ALA A 808 -40.72 0.71 46.36
C ALA A 808 -40.71 2.16 45.88
N GLY A 809 -41.85 2.85 45.95
CA GLY A 809 -41.97 4.27 45.63
C GLY A 809 -41.96 4.59 44.14
N VAL A 810 -42.27 3.61 43.28
CA VAL A 810 -42.32 3.81 41.82
C VAL A 810 -43.48 4.71 41.44
N ASP A 811 -43.17 5.84 40.81
CA ASP A 811 -44.15 6.83 40.40
C ASP A 811 -44.19 6.99 38.87
N ILE A 812 -45.38 6.75 38.31
CA ILE A 812 -45.69 7.03 36.90
C ILE A 812 -46.44 8.36 36.84
N ARG A 813 -45.83 9.40 36.28
CA ARG A 813 -46.39 10.76 36.26
C ARG A 813 -46.41 11.36 34.87
N SER A 814 -47.54 11.94 34.47
CA SER A 814 -47.65 12.79 33.28
C SER A 814 -48.44 14.06 33.60
N GLY A 815 -47.83 15.22 33.38
CA GLY A 815 -48.46 16.51 33.61
C GLY A 815 -49.46 16.92 32.51
N GLY A 816 -49.91 18.17 32.56
CA GLY A 816 -50.79 18.73 31.52
C GLY A 816 -52.10 17.96 31.33
N GLN A 817 -52.39 17.57 30.08
CA GLN A 817 -53.57 16.76 29.71
C GLN A 817 -53.20 15.29 29.38
N GLY A 818 -52.01 14.84 29.80
CA GLY A 818 -51.52 13.49 29.52
C GLY A 818 -52.45 12.42 30.10
N SER A 819 -52.88 11.47 29.27
CA SER A 819 -53.75 10.36 29.67
C SER A 819 -52.97 9.05 29.71
N ALA A 820 -53.37 8.10 30.56
CA ALA A 820 -52.78 6.77 30.62
C ALA A 820 -53.79 5.69 30.22
N LEU A 821 -53.34 4.74 29.38
CA LEU A 821 -53.99 3.45 29.14
C LEU A 821 -53.02 2.34 29.52
N LEU A 822 -53.39 1.54 30.52
CA LEU A 822 -52.71 0.29 30.87
C LEU A 822 -53.67 -0.86 30.57
N ASP A 823 -53.31 -1.74 29.65
CA ASP A 823 -54.08 -2.93 29.28
C ASP A 823 -53.22 -4.18 29.44
N ALA A 824 -53.55 -5.00 30.44
CA ALA A 824 -52.81 -6.21 30.77
C ALA A 824 -53.25 -7.46 29.98
N GLY A 825 -54.13 -7.34 28.98
CA GLY A 825 -54.53 -8.46 28.13
C GLY A 825 -55.17 -9.60 28.95
N SER A 826 -54.47 -10.73 29.07
CA SER A 826 -54.93 -11.88 29.89
C SER A 826 -54.59 -11.76 31.38
N GLY A 827 -53.75 -10.78 31.75
CA GLY A 827 -53.10 -10.62 33.03
C GLY A 827 -53.81 -9.73 34.05
N ALA A 828 -53.07 -9.40 35.12
CA ALA A 828 -53.45 -8.42 36.12
C ALA A 828 -52.76 -7.08 35.88
N VAL A 829 -53.37 -5.99 36.33
CA VAL A 829 -52.69 -4.71 36.56
C VAL A 829 -52.46 -4.59 38.06
N ALA A 830 -51.20 -4.65 38.51
CA ALA A 830 -50.86 -4.70 39.93
C ALA A 830 -49.93 -3.54 40.31
N PHE A 831 -50.37 -2.73 41.27
CA PHE A 831 -49.55 -1.70 41.91
C PHE A 831 -49.07 -2.20 43.28
N ASP A 832 -47.78 -2.05 43.56
CA ASP A 832 -47.26 -2.13 44.94
C ASP A 832 -47.88 -1.02 45.80
N GLY A 833 -48.04 -1.26 47.11
CA GLY A 833 -48.68 -0.32 48.02
C GLY A 833 -48.01 1.06 48.10
N THR A 834 -46.75 1.18 47.66
CA THR A 834 -45.99 2.43 47.60
C THR A 834 -45.94 3.08 46.22
N ALA A 835 -46.47 2.43 45.18
CA ALA A 835 -46.45 2.94 43.82
C ALA A 835 -47.54 3.99 43.57
N SER A 836 -47.34 4.85 42.58
CA SER A 836 -48.37 5.80 42.13
C SER A 836 -48.51 5.93 40.62
N LEU A 837 -49.72 6.30 40.19
CA LEU A 837 -50.05 6.72 38.83
C LEU A 837 -50.75 8.09 38.89
N ASP A 838 -50.04 9.16 38.53
CA ASP A 838 -50.55 10.55 38.53
C ASP A 838 -50.60 11.13 37.11
N MET A 839 -51.80 11.22 36.56
CA MET A 839 -52.05 11.74 35.22
C MET A 839 -52.86 13.03 35.29
N GLY A 840 -52.47 14.04 34.51
CA GLY A 840 -53.25 15.27 34.35
C GLY A 840 -54.57 15.05 33.58
N GLY A 841 -54.59 14.06 32.69
CA GLY A 841 -55.75 13.65 31.88
C GLY A 841 -56.43 12.36 32.38
N ASN A 842 -57.08 11.64 31.47
CA ASN A 842 -57.86 10.45 31.81
C ASN A 842 -56.96 9.23 32.09
N VAL A 843 -57.38 8.34 32.98
CA VAL A 843 -56.73 7.06 33.23
C VAL A 843 -57.68 5.92 32.93
N GLN A 844 -57.22 4.96 32.13
CA GLN A 844 -57.93 3.73 31.86
C GLN A 844 -57.05 2.52 32.19
N LEU A 845 -57.51 1.68 33.12
CA LEU A 845 -56.87 0.42 33.48
C LEU A 845 -57.77 -0.75 33.07
N ARG A 846 -57.22 -1.69 32.30
CA ARG A 846 -57.89 -2.90 31.84
C ARG A 846 -57.08 -4.12 32.21
N ALA A 847 -57.72 -5.13 32.79
CA ALA A 847 -57.09 -6.38 33.17
C ALA A 847 -57.96 -7.57 32.80
N GLY A 848 -57.33 -8.67 32.35
CA GLY A 848 -58.00 -9.95 32.12
C GLY A 848 -58.37 -10.67 33.41
N THR A 849 -57.67 -10.38 34.51
CA THR A 849 -57.94 -10.99 35.83
C THR A 849 -58.33 -9.94 36.87
N SER A 850 -57.37 -9.24 37.47
CA SER A 850 -57.60 -8.32 38.58
C SER A 850 -56.86 -7.00 38.43
N ILE A 851 -57.36 -5.97 39.10
CA ILE A 851 -56.69 -4.68 39.26
C ILE A 851 -56.41 -4.48 40.75
N THR A 852 -55.14 -4.41 41.14
CA THR A 852 -54.72 -4.04 42.49
C THR A 852 -54.17 -2.62 42.46
N LEU A 853 -54.77 -1.71 43.22
CA LEU A 853 -54.44 -0.28 43.17
C LEU A 853 -53.62 0.19 44.36
N ALA A 854 -52.82 1.22 44.10
CA ALA A 854 -52.21 2.09 45.09
C ALA A 854 -52.67 3.53 44.85
N ALA A 855 -51.77 4.53 44.92
CA ALA A 855 -52.13 5.91 44.68
C ALA A 855 -52.46 6.15 43.18
N LEU A 856 -53.71 6.50 42.89
CA LEU A 856 -54.20 6.70 41.53
C LEU A 856 -54.86 8.07 41.39
N LYS A 857 -54.39 8.88 40.43
CA LYS A 857 -54.92 10.21 40.12
C LYS A 857 -55.07 10.41 38.61
N GLY A 858 -56.23 10.92 38.22
CA GLY A 858 -56.60 11.24 36.85
C GLY A 858 -57.82 12.15 36.81
N ALA A 859 -58.01 12.90 35.73
CA ALA A 859 -59.20 13.74 35.50
C ALA A 859 -60.49 12.91 35.43
N SER A 860 -60.40 11.70 34.89
CA SER A 860 -61.43 10.67 34.95
C SER A 860 -60.76 9.30 34.96
N VAL A 861 -61.26 8.38 35.78
CA VAL A 861 -60.67 7.04 35.96
C VAL A 861 -61.67 5.98 35.52
N SER A 862 -61.24 5.08 34.64
CA SER A 862 -61.98 3.90 34.19
C SER A 862 -61.20 2.65 34.55
N LEU A 863 -61.83 1.74 35.29
CA LEU A 863 -61.26 0.46 35.71
C LEU A 863 -62.14 -0.66 35.18
N SER A 864 -61.54 -1.65 34.52
CA SER A 864 -62.24 -2.81 33.99
C SER A 864 -61.42 -4.08 34.23
N ALA A 865 -61.97 -5.01 35.00
CA ALA A 865 -61.39 -6.34 35.23
C ALA A 865 -62.44 -7.40 34.88
N ALA A 866 -62.01 -8.48 34.22
CA ALA A 866 -62.92 -9.56 33.82
C ALA A 866 -63.06 -10.68 34.88
N GLY A 867 -62.20 -10.69 35.90
CA GLY A 867 -62.16 -11.70 36.96
C GLY A 867 -62.57 -11.22 38.34
#